data_AF-A0A4Q9MIS3-F1
#
_entry.id   AF-A0A4Q9MIS3-F1
#
_cell.length_a   1.000
_cell.length_b   1.000
_cell.length_c   1.000
_cell.angle_alpha   90.00
_cell.angle_beta   90.00
_cell.angle_gamma   90.00
#
_symmetry.space_group_name_H-M   'P 1'
#
loop_
_entity.id
_entity.type
_entity.pdbx_description
1 polymer ?
#
loop_
_entity_poly.entity_id
_entity_poly.type
_entity_poly.pdbx_seq_one_letter_code
_entity_poly.pdbx_strand_id
1 'polypeptide(L)'
;MPSNTWGDPNNEWENLDTFDSWGETGIARKIKIDGRDESEELHWYDSSLRTWKARPGPGVLPPLLADMLHDPDHALYSVSAQPHPPLVSPPPSHTPSADEVRTAIPHPNAYFCREHNGWVLLLWKSSTVLPPLHRNPETPLPDQNRRKRTASCVGDGEQPSGPSNMTHHWHRYEKAVDATKLNPPYVYGELLLDLYICCQCSMYCLVSDVIPGVIPAPLVKEFTLDKIGHPAIDKTPKATAVAAWETVLTIIDNRLWRDETRALPVGRPRFQTKIGWNGHVEQVFQVLGFPTDKLAQGDSNTQELTLQPPPIDPSTAEGKASRTKLLRAWVELSAWLAIYEKANKEAMKDYNPIVLHVRADSERDLYQTAIGAHVSQLSRGHLPDVLASYTALEPSWKTLGMTPSTYTWELLAFAYLAQCRCDPANTMTYFAHLLTIVNTMLSLHVNVPGELQGLIVEERERYRFTPEDYANAARLLGFGRDNDLGVELDGEVDDDFIAQAWRSARQRAWQDFSDVARKRAQLNDALKIVAEQRGSEALLKVWSEEKGSGMSPETAYQTLYVPKDVDETMLLTVFSMRVEDQPSQSERMREALSVIAEVTNSERLRQFLATGNDPGDSTVINISPEMPRGLNQLGNTCYLNSLLQYFYTIKDLRAAIASLATADAKSFDEKKFTDDDLKRHRVGGRLVTRREIMRSKKFVNLLADLFWNLEFCETTAVTPAIELAKLALVTSQDEEEDETSDKAGTDSSNDTDATLVDDMAPRSSFDRSSPPATQLQSPKSPTGSVLGKRSRDRDGESAMDVDTPAHTPPGPSALSPPTMKASGSGEEAASFIENAIGSSSKRPATSDPDVEMQEDSSSQAAGNGKVPPPLPPRKARQTDDSVMMFGRQHDVSECMDNCMFQIETALLDFQGMATSDDDKTSPVKRLFYGKKRQRLLSLSLNEDPLHQSSIHEKEDLFSHLHVNVADEGFDLYDGLARYFDDVVEVGGQKKRMEVSIVDPPPLLQVQLQRVQFNRETQQAYKSQAYVKFGETIYLDRFLDSANPEKKARSKTIYTELTAARDRVQRLTQGKHAPFASAFANTVDYLSKQTAINLPPDDELLVSLSSEESLIEEQLRTDREKMATLKQQIEDTWKDETSAAYELTSVFIHRGSSPSWGHYFFYSRNLPDRPDEWFKYNDSDVSAVSKDEVLADTTGSTANPYMLVFVRKGVDVIDTVHRFNPDTLQEEE
;
A
#
# COMPACT_ATOMS: atom_id res chain seq x y z
N MET A 1 -44.27 -22.81 -7.66
CA MET A 1 -45.12 -21.67 -7.26
C MET A 1 -44.36 -20.91 -6.21
N PRO A 2 -44.16 -19.59 -6.32
CA PRO A 2 -44.57 -18.66 -7.41
C PRO A 2 -43.64 -18.79 -8.64
N SER A 3 -43.58 -17.92 -9.66
CA SER A 3 -44.60 -17.13 -10.41
C SER A 3 -44.01 -16.79 -11.80
N ASN A 4 -44.83 -16.62 -12.85
CA ASN A 4 -44.34 -16.52 -14.24
C ASN A 4 -45.06 -15.41 -15.04
N THR A 5 -44.33 -14.37 -15.48
CA THR A 5 -44.69 -13.28 -16.44
C THR A 5 -43.36 -12.62 -16.85
N TRP A 6 -42.84 -12.60 -18.10
CA TRP A 6 -43.40 -12.35 -19.46
C TRP A 6 -43.96 -10.92 -19.64
N GLY A 7 -43.58 -10.11 -20.65
CA GLY A 7 -42.61 -10.25 -21.77
C GLY A 7 -42.13 -8.83 -22.19
N ASP A 8 -41.65 -8.51 -23.40
CA ASP A 8 -41.36 -9.28 -24.63
C ASP A 8 -40.23 -8.54 -25.45
N PRO A 9 -40.06 -8.52 -26.80
CA PRO A 9 -38.71 -8.48 -27.41
C PRO A 9 -38.42 -7.25 -28.33
N ASN A 10 -37.39 -7.37 -29.17
CA ASN A 10 -36.89 -6.44 -30.18
C ASN A 10 -36.09 -5.21 -29.67
N ASN A 11 -34.77 -5.26 -29.85
CA ASN A 11 -34.22 -4.69 -31.09
C ASN A 11 -32.98 -5.46 -31.54
N GLU A 12 -32.68 -5.44 -32.84
CA GLU A 12 -31.61 -6.22 -33.46
C GLU A 12 -30.53 -5.34 -34.10
N TRP A 13 -29.27 -5.78 -33.92
CA TRP A 13 -28.11 -5.57 -34.80
C TRP A 13 -27.39 -4.21 -34.87
N GLU A 14 -26.12 -4.33 -35.30
CA GLU A 14 -25.16 -3.32 -35.76
C GLU A 14 -24.61 -2.31 -34.71
N ASN A 15 -23.29 -2.07 -34.63
CA ASN A 15 -22.19 -2.77 -35.29
C ASN A 15 -20.87 -2.73 -34.51
N LEU A 16 -19.91 -3.53 -35.01
CA LEU A 16 -18.50 -3.56 -34.62
C LEU A 16 -17.87 -2.16 -34.58
N ASP A 17 -16.83 -2.03 -33.75
CA ASP A 17 -15.56 -1.55 -34.29
C ASP A 17 -14.41 -2.41 -33.76
N THR A 18 -13.39 -2.65 -34.59
CA THR A 18 -12.37 -3.68 -34.33
C THR A 18 -10.99 -3.20 -34.73
N PHE A 19 -9.99 -3.52 -33.89
CA PHE A 19 -8.57 -3.16 -34.06
C PHE A 19 -8.28 -1.65 -34.10
N ASP A 20 -7.50 -1.20 -33.12
CA ASP A 20 -6.14 -0.82 -33.50
C ASP A 20 -5.13 -1.62 -32.66
N SER A 21 -3.88 -1.70 -33.12
CA SER A 21 -2.85 -2.59 -32.59
C SER A 21 -1.49 -1.89 -32.48
N TRP A 22 -0.46 -2.63 -32.07
CA TRP A 22 0.95 -2.24 -31.98
C TRP A 22 1.31 -1.27 -30.85
N GLY A 23 1.99 -1.78 -29.81
CA GLY A 23 2.92 -0.92 -29.08
C GLY A 23 3.19 -1.13 -27.59
N GLU A 24 2.97 -2.30 -26.98
CA GLU A 24 3.37 -2.47 -25.57
C GLU A 24 3.95 -3.84 -25.23
N THR A 25 5.16 -3.84 -24.69
CA THR A 25 5.90 -5.02 -24.22
C THR A 25 6.08 -4.96 -22.70
N GLY A 26 5.07 -5.41 -21.94
CA GLY A 26 5.21 -5.52 -20.49
C GLY A 26 3.95 -5.92 -19.70
N ILE A 27 4.00 -7.12 -19.12
CA ILE A 27 3.34 -7.51 -17.85
C ILE A 27 1.79 -7.69 -17.87
N ALA A 28 1.33 -8.71 -17.12
CA ALA A 28 -0.04 -8.96 -16.65
C ALA A 28 -1.22 -9.00 -17.67
N ARG A 29 -1.30 -10.09 -18.46
CA ARG A 29 -2.61 -10.58 -18.95
C ARG A 29 -3.38 -11.27 -17.81
N LYS A 30 -4.13 -10.52 -16.98
CA LYS A 30 -4.97 -11.07 -15.89
C LYS A 30 -5.67 -12.37 -16.30
N ILE A 31 -5.25 -13.52 -15.76
CA ILE A 31 -5.81 -14.83 -16.10
C ILE A 31 -7.16 -14.99 -15.38
N LYS A 32 -8.24 -14.42 -15.93
CA LYS A 32 -9.59 -14.53 -15.37
C LYS A 32 -10.12 -15.97 -15.49
N ILE A 33 -10.63 -16.51 -14.39
CA ILE A 33 -11.41 -17.75 -14.40
C ILE A 33 -12.77 -17.45 -15.05
N ASP A 34 -12.92 -17.84 -16.33
CA ASP A 34 -14.13 -17.61 -17.11
C ASP A 34 -15.40 -18.08 -16.37
N GLY A 35 -16.42 -17.23 -16.30
CA GLY A 35 -17.70 -17.55 -15.69
C GLY A 35 -17.73 -17.46 -14.15
N ARG A 36 -16.72 -16.88 -13.50
CA ARG A 36 -16.80 -16.30 -12.14
C ARG A 36 -16.65 -14.78 -12.21
N ASP A 37 -17.27 -14.07 -11.28
CA ASP A 37 -17.09 -12.62 -11.14
C ASP A 37 -15.98 -12.27 -10.12
N GLU A 38 -15.63 -11.00 -10.04
CA GLU A 38 -14.54 -10.52 -9.18
C GLU A 38 -14.86 -10.69 -7.69
N SER A 39 -16.14 -10.72 -7.29
CA SER A 39 -16.55 -11.01 -5.91
C SER A 39 -16.34 -12.48 -5.55
N GLU A 40 -16.62 -13.41 -6.48
CA GLU A 40 -16.35 -14.83 -6.31
C GLU A 40 -14.86 -15.15 -6.27
N GLU A 41 -14.02 -14.45 -7.03
CA GLU A 41 -12.57 -14.68 -7.02
C GLU A 41 -11.88 -14.12 -5.77
N LEU A 42 -12.37 -13.02 -5.22
CA LEU A 42 -11.90 -12.44 -3.96
C LEU A 42 -12.35 -13.27 -2.74
N HIS A 43 -13.63 -13.64 -2.67
CA HIS A 43 -14.25 -14.32 -1.52
C HIS A 43 -14.49 -15.81 -1.81
N TRP A 44 -13.55 -16.43 -2.53
CA TRP A 44 -13.61 -17.83 -2.96
C TRP A 44 -13.80 -18.83 -1.80
N TYR A 45 -13.32 -18.46 -0.61
CA TYR A 45 -13.43 -19.23 0.63
C TYR A 45 -14.80 -19.09 1.33
N ASP A 46 -15.63 -18.10 1.00
CA ASP A 46 -16.92 -17.93 1.70
C ASP A 46 -17.88 -19.08 1.36
N SER A 47 -18.39 -19.75 2.39
CA SER A 47 -19.37 -20.83 2.27
C SER A 47 -20.72 -20.33 1.77
N SER A 48 -21.11 -19.10 2.14
CA SER A 48 -22.39 -18.49 1.80
C SER A 48 -22.47 -18.14 0.31
N LEU A 49 -21.45 -17.44 -0.21
CA LEU A 49 -21.29 -17.11 -1.63
C LEU A 49 -21.19 -18.38 -2.48
N ARG A 50 -20.39 -19.39 -2.05
CA ARG A 50 -20.32 -20.69 -2.73
C ARG A 50 -21.68 -21.39 -2.81
N THR A 51 -22.46 -21.36 -1.72
CA THR A 51 -23.80 -21.95 -1.65
C THR A 51 -24.79 -21.21 -2.57
N TRP A 52 -24.78 -19.87 -2.55
CA TRP A 52 -25.63 -19.04 -3.42
C TRP A 52 -25.33 -19.23 -4.91
N LYS A 53 -24.05 -19.35 -5.27
CA LYS A 53 -23.58 -19.54 -6.66
C LYS A 53 -23.80 -20.94 -7.21
N ALA A 54 -24.12 -21.93 -6.36
CA ALA A 54 -24.54 -23.28 -6.74
C ALA A 54 -23.69 -23.92 -7.85
N ARG A 55 -22.36 -23.92 -7.67
CA ARG A 55 -21.40 -24.49 -8.62
C ARG A 55 -21.49 -26.05 -8.63
N PRO A 56 -21.22 -26.74 -9.75
CA PRO A 56 -21.53 -28.17 -9.91
C PRO A 56 -20.59 -29.15 -9.18
N GLY A 57 -19.50 -28.68 -8.60
CA GLY A 57 -18.48 -29.51 -7.96
C GLY A 57 -17.38 -29.97 -8.93
N PRO A 58 -16.57 -30.97 -8.54
CA PRO A 58 -15.34 -31.36 -9.24
C PRO A 58 -15.64 -31.87 -10.65
N GLY A 59 -14.68 -31.73 -11.56
CA GLY A 59 -14.80 -32.24 -12.94
C GLY A 59 -13.58 -33.03 -13.42
N VAL A 60 -13.63 -33.48 -14.67
CA VAL A 60 -12.55 -34.21 -15.36
C VAL A 60 -12.43 -33.77 -16.83
N LEU A 61 -11.22 -33.89 -17.37
CA LEU A 61 -10.95 -33.75 -18.80
C LEU A 61 -11.26 -35.06 -19.56
N PRO A 62 -11.46 -35.03 -20.88
CA PRO A 62 -11.89 -36.20 -21.65
C PRO A 62 -11.01 -37.45 -21.55
N PRO A 63 -9.67 -37.37 -21.43
CA PRO A 63 -8.83 -38.57 -21.30
C PRO A 63 -9.12 -39.32 -20.00
N LEU A 64 -9.21 -38.61 -18.87
CA LEU A 64 -9.55 -39.25 -17.59
C LEU A 64 -11.01 -39.70 -17.58
N LEU A 65 -11.91 -38.97 -18.25
CA LEU A 65 -13.28 -39.46 -18.48
C LEU A 65 -13.28 -40.80 -19.23
N ALA A 66 -12.47 -40.96 -20.29
CA ALA A 66 -12.40 -42.21 -21.06
C ALA A 66 -12.04 -43.41 -20.17
N ASP A 67 -11.09 -43.22 -19.26
CA ASP A 67 -10.64 -44.20 -18.26
C ASP A 67 -11.67 -44.42 -17.12
N MET A 68 -12.73 -43.61 -17.07
CA MET A 68 -13.88 -43.74 -16.15
C MET A 68 -15.16 -44.26 -16.83
N LEU A 69 -15.27 -44.23 -18.16
CA LEU A 69 -16.41 -44.82 -18.89
C LEU A 69 -16.39 -46.35 -18.83
N HIS A 70 -15.20 -46.93 -18.80
CA HIS A 70 -14.96 -48.35 -18.62
C HIS A 70 -13.53 -48.60 -18.13
N ASP A 71 -13.23 -49.84 -17.78
CA ASP A 71 -11.85 -50.29 -17.54
C ASP A 71 -10.96 -49.96 -18.76
N PRO A 72 -9.88 -49.16 -18.59
CA PRO A 72 -9.07 -48.65 -19.69
C PRO A 72 -8.20 -49.71 -20.39
N ASP A 73 -7.93 -50.85 -19.74
CA ASP A 73 -7.22 -51.98 -20.33
C ASP A 73 -8.15 -52.88 -21.16
N HIS A 74 -9.47 -52.73 -21.01
CA HIS A 74 -10.48 -53.50 -21.74
C HIS A 74 -11.01 -52.75 -22.98
N ALA A 75 -11.48 -53.52 -23.97
CA ALA A 75 -11.98 -52.98 -25.23
C ALA A 75 -13.51 -53.15 -25.34
N LEU A 76 -14.18 -52.06 -25.76
CA LEU A 76 -15.61 -52.03 -26.05
C LEU A 76 -15.84 -52.18 -27.56
N TYR A 77 -16.69 -53.13 -27.92
CA TYR A 77 -17.00 -53.48 -29.30
C TYR A 77 -18.46 -53.20 -29.62
N SER A 78 -18.76 -52.57 -30.76
CA SER A 78 -20.10 -52.62 -31.33
C SER A 78 -20.36 -54.05 -31.81
N VAL A 79 -21.57 -54.54 -31.60
CA VAL A 79 -21.98 -55.89 -32.02
C VAL A 79 -23.15 -55.76 -32.97
N SER A 80 -23.05 -56.39 -34.14
CA SER A 80 -24.16 -56.49 -35.09
C SER A 80 -24.43 -57.94 -35.45
N ALA A 81 -25.67 -58.39 -35.22
CA ALA A 81 -26.11 -59.75 -35.47
C ALA A 81 -27.07 -59.83 -36.66
N GLN A 82 -26.90 -60.85 -37.50
CA GLN A 82 -27.82 -61.17 -38.61
C GLN A 82 -28.45 -62.55 -38.37
N PRO A 83 -29.73 -62.77 -38.70
CA PRO A 83 -30.33 -64.10 -38.63
C PRO A 83 -29.65 -65.04 -39.64
N HIS A 84 -29.69 -66.35 -39.37
CA HIS A 84 -29.23 -67.32 -40.37
C HIS A 84 -30.10 -67.26 -41.63
N PRO A 85 -29.52 -67.43 -42.83
CA PRO A 85 -30.31 -67.75 -44.02
C PRO A 85 -31.06 -69.08 -43.80
N PRO A 86 -32.24 -69.28 -44.42
CA PRO A 86 -33.09 -70.44 -44.15
C PRO A 86 -32.37 -71.76 -44.45
N LEU A 87 -31.98 -72.46 -43.38
CA LEU A 87 -31.19 -73.70 -43.44
C LEU A 87 -31.98 -74.91 -43.98
N VAL A 88 -33.31 -74.85 -43.89
CA VAL A 88 -34.26 -75.89 -44.33
C VAL A 88 -35.48 -75.19 -44.94
N SER A 89 -36.12 -75.82 -45.92
CA SER A 89 -37.37 -75.35 -46.53
C SER A 89 -38.44 -76.47 -46.49
N PRO A 90 -39.59 -76.27 -45.84
CA PRO A 90 -39.94 -75.11 -45.00
C PRO A 90 -39.02 -74.98 -43.76
N PRO A 91 -38.89 -73.77 -43.17
CA PRO A 91 -38.19 -73.60 -41.91
C PRO A 91 -38.93 -74.31 -40.76
N PRO A 92 -38.22 -74.77 -39.71
CA PRO A 92 -38.86 -75.37 -38.54
C PRO A 92 -39.75 -74.37 -37.77
N SER A 93 -40.73 -74.88 -37.02
CA SER A 93 -41.82 -74.11 -36.40
C SER A 93 -41.38 -73.02 -35.42
N HIS A 94 -40.14 -73.07 -34.95
CA HIS A 94 -39.62 -72.17 -33.91
C HIS A 94 -38.35 -71.42 -34.34
N THR A 95 -38.04 -71.27 -35.63
CA THR A 95 -36.88 -70.47 -36.08
C THR A 95 -36.93 -69.02 -35.55
N PRO A 96 -35.82 -68.44 -35.04
CA PRO A 96 -35.74 -67.03 -34.66
C PRO A 96 -35.97 -66.06 -35.82
N SER A 97 -36.75 -65.01 -35.54
CA SER A 97 -36.99 -63.90 -36.45
C SER A 97 -35.82 -62.91 -36.48
N ALA A 98 -35.76 -62.10 -37.54
CA ALA A 98 -34.78 -61.01 -37.66
C ALA A 98 -34.96 -59.89 -36.60
N ASP A 99 -36.05 -59.90 -35.84
CA ASP A 99 -36.30 -58.94 -34.76
C ASP A 99 -35.83 -59.50 -33.40
N GLU A 100 -36.14 -60.77 -33.11
CA GLU A 100 -35.62 -61.51 -31.96
C GLU A 100 -34.07 -61.53 -31.94
N VAL A 101 -33.41 -61.68 -33.10
CA VAL A 101 -31.94 -61.61 -33.20
C VAL A 101 -31.39 -60.21 -32.91
N ARG A 102 -32.10 -59.14 -33.27
CA ARG A 102 -31.66 -57.76 -32.99
C ARG A 102 -31.91 -57.36 -31.55
N THR A 103 -33.03 -57.76 -30.97
CA THR A 103 -33.38 -57.52 -29.56
C THR A 103 -32.57 -58.37 -28.57
N ALA A 104 -31.88 -59.42 -29.03
CA ALA A 104 -30.93 -60.18 -28.22
C ALA A 104 -29.70 -59.37 -27.75
N ILE A 105 -29.40 -58.24 -28.41
CA ILE A 105 -28.46 -57.22 -27.93
C ILE A 105 -29.19 -56.36 -26.88
N PRO A 106 -28.67 -56.14 -25.65
CA PRO A 106 -29.44 -55.51 -24.56
C PRO A 106 -29.97 -54.10 -24.83
N HIS A 107 -29.29 -53.32 -25.67
CA HIS A 107 -29.70 -51.99 -26.13
C HIS A 107 -28.92 -51.62 -27.41
N PRO A 108 -29.44 -50.81 -28.35
CA PRO A 108 -28.69 -50.41 -29.55
C PRO A 108 -27.37 -49.67 -29.27
N ASN A 109 -27.27 -49.03 -28.10
CA ASN A 109 -26.06 -48.36 -27.62
C ASN A 109 -25.32 -49.18 -26.53
N ALA A 110 -25.48 -50.52 -26.53
CA ALA A 110 -24.74 -51.42 -25.66
C ALA A 110 -23.53 -52.00 -26.42
N TYR A 111 -22.34 -51.79 -25.87
CA TYR A 111 -21.07 -52.26 -26.41
C TYR A 111 -20.60 -53.47 -25.60
N PHE A 112 -20.12 -54.51 -26.27
CA PHE A 112 -19.67 -55.74 -25.64
C PHE A 112 -18.23 -55.61 -25.16
N CYS A 113 -17.96 -56.03 -23.92
CA CYS A 113 -16.62 -56.23 -23.36
C CYS A 113 -16.35 -57.74 -23.28
N ARG A 114 -15.29 -58.20 -23.95
CA ARG A 114 -14.91 -59.61 -24.01
C ARG A 114 -14.37 -60.12 -22.66
N GLU A 115 -13.62 -59.26 -21.97
CA GLU A 115 -12.91 -59.57 -20.73
C GLU A 115 -13.87 -59.73 -19.55
N HIS A 116 -14.93 -58.91 -19.52
CA HIS A 116 -16.05 -59.05 -18.59
C HIS A 116 -17.18 -59.98 -19.08
N ASN A 117 -17.09 -60.49 -20.31
CA ASN A 117 -18.16 -61.22 -21.01
C ASN A 117 -19.55 -60.60 -20.77
N GLY A 118 -19.68 -59.32 -21.06
CA GLY A 118 -20.85 -58.50 -20.70
C GLY A 118 -20.93 -57.22 -21.53
N TRP A 119 -21.85 -56.34 -21.19
CA TRP A 119 -22.15 -55.14 -21.98
C TRP A 119 -22.07 -53.86 -21.15
N VAL A 120 -21.69 -52.77 -21.79
CA VAL A 120 -21.77 -51.40 -21.25
C VAL A 120 -22.71 -50.59 -22.13
N LEU A 121 -23.78 -50.05 -21.56
CA LEU A 121 -24.62 -49.08 -22.25
C LEU A 121 -23.91 -47.73 -22.19
N LEU A 122 -23.47 -47.23 -23.34
CA LEU A 122 -22.71 -45.98 -23.48
C LEU A 122 -23.40 -45.08 -24.53
N LEU A 123 -23.82 -43.88 -24.15
CA LEU A 123 -24.57 -42.97 -25.03
C LEU A 123 -24.11 -41.52 -24.84
N TRP A 124 -23.38 -41.00 -25.82
CA TRP A 124 -23.00 -39.57 -25.92
C TRP A 124 -23.97 -38.80 -26.83
N LYS A 125 -24.21 -37.52 -26.54
CA LYS A 125 -25.07 -36.65 -27.34
C LYS A 125 -24.77 -35.16 -27.11
N SER A 126 -24.77 -34.34 -28.17
CA SER A 126 -24.95 -32.89 -28.03
C SER A 126 -26.44 -32.56 -28.01
N SER A 127 -26.92 -31.96 -26.93
CA SER A 127 -28.31 -31.52 -26.79
C SER A 127 -28.47 -30.49 -25.67
N THR A 128 -29.18 -29.41 -25.98
CA THR A 128 -29.61 -28.38 -25.02
C THR A 128 -30.65 -28.90 -24.02
N VAL A 129 -31.27 -30.06 -24.32
CA VAL A 129 -32.20 -30.78 -23.45
C VAL A 129 -31.45 -31.94 -22.78
N LEU A 130 -31.44 -31.94 -21.44
CA LEU A 130 -30.87 -33.02 -20.62
C LEU A 130 -31.79 -34.27 -20.61
N PRO A 131 -31.24 -35.46 -20.37
CA PRO A 131 -32.03 -36.67 -20.14
C PRO A 131 -32.89 -36.55 -18.86
N PRO A 132 -34.03 -37.26 -18.78
CA PRO A 132 -34.92 -37.20 -17.61
C PRO A 132 -34.25 -37.83 -16.39
N LEU A 133 -33.96 -37.01 -15.37
CA LEU A 133 -33.33 -37.47 -14.14
C LEU A 133 -34.26 -38.41 -13.35
N HIS A 134 -33.67 -39.41 -12.71
CA HIS A 134 -34.35 -40.32 -11.78
C HIS A 134 -34.45 -39.71 -10.37
N ARG A 135 -33.41 -38.98 -9.94
CA ARG A 135 -33.33 -38.29 -8.65
C ARG A 135 -32.79 -36.87 -8.84
N ASN A 136 -33.09 -35.97 -7.90
CA ASN A 136 -32.35 -34.71 -7.80
C ASN A 136 -30.87 -35.04 -7.48
N PRO A 137 -29.90 -34.42 -8.16
CA PRO A 137 -28.49 -34.66 -7.88
C PRO A 137 -28.08 -34.02 -6.55
N GLU A 138 -27.05 -34.58 -5.92
CA GLU A 138 -26.50 -34.11 -4.64
C GLU A 138 -25.68 -32.82 -4.80
N THR A 139 -24.98 -32.66 -5.93
CA THR A 139 -24.42 -31.37 -6.36
C THR A 139 -25.29 -30.71 -7.44
N PRO A 140 -25.25 -29.38 -7.60
CA PRO A 140 -25.95 -28.67 -8.66
C PRO A 140 -25.58 -29.16 -10.07
N LEU A 141 -26.49 -29.00 -11.03
CA LEU A 141 -26.18 -29.15 -12.45
C LEU A 141 -25.39 -27.93 -12.96
N PRO A 142 -24.54 -28.05 -13.99
CA PRO A 142 -23.81 -26.89 -14.52
C PRO A 142 -24.78 -25.90 -15.20
N ASP A 143 -24.40 -24.63 -15.33
CA ASP A 143 -25.26 -23.58 -15.90
C ASP A 143 -25.78 -23.95 -17.30
N GLN A 144 -27.09 -24.19 -17.39
CA GLN A 144 -27.76 -24.56 -18.63
C GLN A 144 -27.82 -23.41 -19.63
N ASN A 145 -27.71 -22.16 -19.21
CA ASN A 145 -27.69 -21.02 -20.13
C ASN A 145 -26.32 -20.90 -20.83
N ARG A 146 -25.21 -21.05 -20.11
CA ARG A 146 -23.86 -21.22 -20.70
C ARG A 146 -23.81 -22.44 -21.64
N ARG A 147 -24.28 -23.61 -21.20
CA ARG A 147 -24.31 -24.83 -22.05
C ARG A 147 -25.13 -24.68 -23.34
N LYS A 148 -26.15 -23.83 -23.37
CA LYS A 148 -26.95 -23.54 -24.58
C LYS A 148 -26.23 -22.62 -25.57
N ARG A 149 -25.31 -21.76 -25.12
CA ARG A 149 -24.56 -20.84 -26.00
C ARG A 149 -23.51 -21.58 -26.84
N THR A 150 -22.90 -22.63 -26.29
CA THR A 150 -21.82 -23.38 -26.96
C THR A 150 -22.28 -24.79 -27.38
N ALA A 151 -22.21 -25.10 -28.68
CA ALA A 151 -22.61 -26.41 -29.21
C ALA A 151 -21.56 -27.52 -28.97
N SER A 152 -20.27 -27.18 -29.04
CA SER A 152 -19.11 -28.07 -28.80
C SER A 152 -17.96 -27.30 -28.15
N CYS A 153 -17.10 -27.99 -27.39
CA CYS A 153 -15.83 -27.44 -26.91
C CYS A 153 -14.63 -27.86 -27.77
N VAL A 154 -14.85 -28.62 -28.85
CA VAL A 154 -13.79 -29.17 -29.70
C VAL A 154 -14.16 -28.96 -31.17
N GLY A 155 -13.22 -28.43 -31.95
CA GLY A 155 -13.35 -28.11 -33.38
C GLY A 155 -12.83 -26.72 -33.73
N ASP A 156 -12.44 -26.51 -35.00
CA ASP A 156 -11.71 -25.32 -35.50
C ASP A 156 -12.59 -24.07 -35.72
N GLY A 157 -13.65 -23.89 -34.92
CA GLY A 157 -14.58 -22.77 -35.04
C GLY A 157 -14.30 -21.66 -34.02
N GLU A 158 -14.29 -20.41 -34.48
CA GLU A 158 -14.39 -19.25 -33.59
C GLU A 158 -15.67 -19.33 -32.74
N GLN A 159 -15.55 -19.11 -31.43
CA GLN A 159 -16.73 -19.02 -30.57
C GLN A 159 -17.16 -17.55 -30.46
N PRO A 160 -18.47 -17.23 -30.29
CA PRO A 160 -18.97 -15.84 -30.32
C PRO A 160 -18.47 -14.89 -29.21
N SER A 161 -17.48 -15.28 -28.42
CA SER A 161 -17.00 -14.54 -27.25
C SER A 161 -15.51 -14.77 -26.92
N GLY A 162 -14.67 -15.13 -27.90
CA GLY A 162 -13.21 -15.22 -27.71
C GLY A 162 -12.55 -16.51 -28.22
N PRO A 163 -11.30 -16.80 -27.80
CA PRO A 163 -10.54 -17.94 -28.30
C PRO A 163 -11.22 -19.28 -27.98
N SER A 164 -10.92 -20.29 -28.79
CA SER A 164 -11.51 -21.62 -28.67
C SER A 164 -11.30 -22.23 -27.27
N ASN A 165 -12.36 -22.81 -26.72
CA ASN A 165 -12.23 -23.66 -25.53
C ASN A 165 -11.27 -24.81 -25.89
N MET A 166 -10.25 -25.07 -25.06
CA MET A 166 -9.24 -26.09 -25.37
C MET A 166 -9.82 -27.51 -25.43
N THR A 167 -10.74 -27.83 -24.52
CA THR A 167 -11.41 -29.12 -24.45
C THR A 167 -12.65 -29.05 -23.56
N HIS A 168 -13.39 -30.15 -23.46
CA HIS A 168 -14.54 -30.28 -22.55
C HIS A 168 -14.10 -30.42 -21.09
N HIS A 169 -14.87 -29.83 -20.16
CA HIS A 169 -14.75 -30.11 -18.72
C HIS A 169 -16.05 -30.75 -18.20
N TRP A 170 -15.95 -32.01 -17.78
CA TRP A 170 -17.06 -32.92 -17.52
C TRP A 170 -17.33 -33.14 -16.03
N HIS A 171 -18.61 -33.18 -15.62
CA HIS A 171 -19.04 -33.46 -14.24
C HIS A 171 -19.89 -34.73 -14.20
N ARG A 172 -19.65 -35.60 -13.21
CA ARG A 172 -20.29 -36.92 -13.05
C ARG A 172 -21.43 -36.84 -12.03
N TYR A 173 -22.58 -37.38 -12.40
CA TYR A 173 -23.76 -37.53 -11.53
C TYR A 173 -24.12 -39.01 -11.46
N GLU A 174 -23.79 -39.66 -10.35
CA GLU A 174 -23.95 -41.12 -10.19
C GLU A 174 -25.42 -41.54 -10.22
N LYS A 175 -25.73 -42.58 -11.01
CA LYS A 175 -27.04 -43.25 -11.07
C LYS A 175 -28.20 -42.26 -11.21
N ALA A 176 -27.97 -41.23 -12.01
CA ALA A 176 -28.82 -40.05 -12.13
C ALA A 176 -29.92 -40.20 -13.19
N VAL A 177 -29.77 -41.11 -14.16
CA VAL A 177 -30.74 -41.33 -15.25
C VAL A 177 -31.23 -42.77 -15.25
N ASP A 178 -32.53 -42.92 -15.53
CA ASP A 178 -33.22 -44.19 -15.58
C ASP A 178 -33.20 -44.74 -17.02
N ALA A 179 -32.58 -45.90 -17.25
CA ALA A 179 -32.45 -46.46 -18.59
C ALA A 179 -33.81 -46.80 -19.23
N THR A 180 -34.85 -47.04 -18.43
CA THR A 180 -36.22 -47.28 -18.94
C THR A 180 -36.87 -46.04 -19.55
N LYS A 181 -36.30 -44.84 -19.29
CA LYS A 181 -36.77 -43.55 -19.81
C LYS A 181 -35.98 -43.06 -21.03
N LEU A 182 -35.07 -43.88 -21.56
CA LEU A 182 -34.36 -43.60 -22.81
C LEU A 182 -35.26 -43.78 -24.04
N ASN A 183 -34.77 -43.34 -25.21
CA ASN A 183 -35.37 -43.61 -26.50
C ASN A 183 -34.32 -44.23 -27.44
N PRO A 184 -34.41 -45.53 -27.78
CA PRO A 184 -35.38 -46.50 -27.24
C PRO A 184 -35.13 -46.78 -25.74
N PRO A 185 -36.13 -47.29 -25.00
CA PRO A 185 -35.98 -47.61 -23.58
C PRO A 185 -35.21 -48.91 -23.38
N TYR A 186 -34.48 -49.01 -22.27
CA TYR A 186 -33.95 -50.29 -21.78
C TYR A 186 -35.08 -51.15 -21.20
N VAL A 187 -35.08 -52.45 -21.51
CA VAL A 187 -36.17 -53.38 -21.18
C VAL A 187 -35.74 -54.57 -20.30
N TYR A 188 -34.44 -54.72 -20.02
CA TYR A 188 -33.88 -55.90 -19.34
C TYR A 188 -33.71 -55.68 -17.83
N GLY A 189 -34.77 -55.19 -17.18
CA GLY A 189 -34.80 -54.88 -15.75
C GLY A 189 -34.50 -53.41 -15.42
N GLU A 190 -34.40 -53.10 -14.14
CA GLU A 190 -34.02 -51.77 -13.66
C GLU A 190 -32.51 -51.54 -13.87
N LEU A 191 -32.17 -50.45 -14.55
CA LEU A 191 -30.79 -50.03 -14.78
C LEU A 191 -30.70 -48.51 -14.63
N LEU A 192 -29.88 -48.06 -13.69
CA LEU A 192 -29.55 -46.64 -13.52
C LEU A 192 -28.21 -46.34 -14.19
N LEU A 193 -28.12 -45.17 -14.79
CA LEU A 193 -27.00 -44.70 -15.59
C LEU A 193 -26.34 -43.50 -14.93
N ASP A 194 -25.01 -43.51 -14.93
CA ASP A 194 -24.19 -42.35 -14.60
C ASP A 194 -24.28 -41.32 -15.73
N LEU A 195 -24.50 -40.07 -15.36
CA LEU A 195 -24.64 -38.94 -16.26
C LEU A 195 -23.41 -38.04 -16.17
N TYR A 196 -22.67 -37.93 -17.27
CA TYR A 196 -21.56 -37.02 -17.42
C TYR A 196 -22.00 -35.80 -18.25
N ILE A 197 -21.81 -34.58 -17.73
CA ILE A 197 -22.24 -33.33 -18.39
C ILE A 197 -21.05 -32.40 -18.57
N CYS A 198 -20.85 -31.86 -19.78
CA CYS A 198 -19.90 -30.77 -19.98
C CYS A 198 -20.45 -29.45 -19.40
N CYS A 199 -19.68 -28.75 -18.56
CA CYS A 199 -20.09 -27.46 -17.96
C CYS A 199 -20.03 -26.25 -18.91
N GLN A 200 -19.43 -26.40 -20.09
CA GLN A 200 -19.29 -25.34 -21.09
C GLN A 200 -20.32 -25.45 -22.21
N CYS A 201 -20.64 -26.66 -22.67
CA CYS A 201 -21.40 -26.88 -23.90
C CYS A 201 -22.53 -27.91 -23.76
N SER A 202 -23.35 -28.02 -24.81
CA SER A 202 -24.51 -28.92 -24.86
C SER A 202 -24.19 -30.42 -24.85
N MET A 203 -22.92 -30.84 -24.82
CA MET A 203 -22.56 -32.26 -24.70
C MET A 203 -22.94 -32.88 -23.34
N TYR A 204 -23.45 -34.10 -23.38
CA TYR A 204 -23.57 -35.02 -22.26
C TYR A 204 -23.25 -36.47 -22.69
N CYS A 205 -22.95 -37.34 -21.73
CA CYS A 205 -22.74 -38.78 -21.91
C CYS A 205 -23.46 -39.57 -20.81
N LEU A 206 -23.90 -40.79 -21.12
CA LEU A 206 -24.55 -41.73 -20.21
C LEU A 206 -23.80 -43.07 -20.22
N VAL A 207 -23.57 -43.65 -19.04
CA VAL A 207 -22.82 -44.90 -18.85
C VAL A 207 -23.57 -45.83 -17.89
N SER A 208 -23.57 -47.14 -18.16
CA SER A 208 -24.02 -48.15 -17.19
C SER A 208 -22.86 -48.83 -16.47
N ASP A 209 -23.13 -49.33 -15.25
CA ASP A 209 -22.39 -50.48 -14.70
C ASP A 209 -22.39 -51.64 -15.73
N VAL A 210 -21.44 -52.58 -15.63
CA VAL A 210 -21.35 -53.71 -16.58
C VAL A 210 -22.58 -54.62 -16.44
N ILE A 211 -23.39 -54.66 -17.50
CA ILE A 211 -24.53 -55.56 -17.65
C ILE A 211 -23.97 -56.97 -17.89
N PRO A 212 -24.13 -57.92 -16.94
CA PRO A 212 -23.50 -59.24 -17.05
C PRO A 212 -24.07 -60.03 -18.23
N GLY A 213 -23.22 -60.75 -18.95
CA GLY A 213 -23.63 -61.72 -19.96
C GLY A 213 -24.34 -62.94 -19.38
N VAL A 214 -24.92 -63.76 -20.24
CA VAL A 214 -25.65 -64.97 -19.85
C VAL A 214 -24.71 -65.99 -19.20
N ILE A 215 -23.47 -66.09 -19.67
CA ILE A 215 -22.41 -66.88 -19.02
C ILE A 215 -21.50 -65.93 -18.22
N PRO A 216 -21.32 -66.12 -16.90
CA PRO A 216 -20.46 -65.26 -16.10
C PRO A 216 -18.99 -65.25 -16.56
N ALA A 217 -18.35 -64.08 -16.55
CA ALA A 217 -16.94 -63.91 -16.96
C ALA A 217 -15.96 -64.89 -16.30
N PRO A 218 -16.04 -65.19 -14.98
CA PRO A 218 -15.16 -66.17 -14.34
C PRO A 218 -15.27 -67.55 -14.98
N LEU A 219 -16.49 -68.03 -15.22
CA LEU A 219 -16.74 -69.33 -15.85
C LEU A 219 -16.26 -69.37 -17.32
N VAL A 220 -16.40 -68.27 -18.06
CA VAL A 220 -15.84 -68.15 -19.42
C VAL A 220 -14.30 -68.24 -19.38
N LYS A 221 -13.66 -67.57 -18.42
CA LYS A 221 -12.21 -67.58 -18.22
C LYS A 221 -11.71 -68.97 -17.79
N GLU A 222 -12.34 -69.59 -16.81
CA GLU A 222 -12.00 -70.92 -16.29
C GLU A 222 -12.17 -72.01 -17.35
N PHE A 223 -13.30 -72.05 -18.06
CA PHE A 223 -13.50 -72.96 -19.19
C PHE A 223 -12.44 -72.75 -20.28
N THR A 224 -12.13 -71.50 -20.63
CA THR A 224 -11.13 -71.19 -21.67
C THR A 224 -9.73 -71.66 -21.24
N LEU A 225 -9.36 -71.45 -19.98
CA LEU A 225 -8.08 -71.90 -19.42
C LEU A 225 -8.00 -73.44 -19.32
N ASP A 226 -9.09 -74.12 -18.96
CA ASP A 226 -9.19 -75.59 -18.95
C ASP A 226 -8.89 -76.20 -20.33
N LYS A 227 -9.42 -75.60 -21.42
CA LYS A 227 -9.15 -76.08 -22.79
C LYS A 227 -7.78 -75.67 -23.34
N ILE A 228 -7.18 -74.59 -22.83
CA ILE A 228 -5.79 -74.22 -23.12
C ILE A 228 -4.82 -75.16 -22.38
N GLY A 229 -5.12 -75.56 -21.15
CA GLY A 229 -4.31 -76.51 -20.36
C GLY A 229 -4.35 -77.94 -20.91
N HIS A 230 -5.44 -78.31 -21.60
CA HIS A 230 -5.66 -79.65 -22.17
C HIS A 230 -5.87 -79.59 -23.70
N PRO A 231 -4.82 -79.26 -24.50
CA PRO A 231 -4.94 -79.15 -25.95
C PRO A 231 -5.29 -80.48 -26.62
N ALA A 232 -6.05 -80.42 -27.71
CA ALA A 232 -6.28 -81.58 -28.57
C ALA A 232 -5.00 -81.90 -29.39
N ILE A 233 -4.77 -83.19 -29.68
CA ILE A 233 -3.55 -83.70 -30.33
C ILE A 233 -3.30 -83.07 -31.71
N ASP A 234 -4.38 -82.63 -32.38
CA ASP A 234 -4.39 -82.02 -33.71
C ASP A 234 -4.42 -80.47 -33.70
N LYS A 235 -4.39 -79.80 -32.54
CA LYS A 235 -4.67 -78.35 -32.43
C LYS A 235 -3.73 -77.61 -31.48
N THR A 236 -3.57 -76.30 -31.73
CA THR A 236 -2.94 -75.41 -30.75
C THR A 236 -3.82 -75.28 -29.49
N PRO A 237 -3.25 -74.91 -28.32
CA PRO A 237 -4.04 -74.66 -27.12
C PRO A 237 -5.19 -73.65 -27.32
N LYS A 238 -4.91 -72.57 -28.06
CA LYS A 238 -5.92 -71.54 -28.37
C LYS A 238 -6.98 -72.05 -29.35
N ALA A 239 -6.59 -72.82 -30.37
CA ALA A 239 -7.54 -73.46 -31.29
C ALA A 239 -8.38 -74.56 -30.62
N THR A 240 -7.88 -75.20 -29.56
CA THR A 240 -8.67 -76.16 -28.75
C THR A 240 -9.77 -75.43 -27.98
N ALA A 241 -9.46 -74.29 -27.35
CA ALA A 241 -10.47 -73.48 -26.65
C ALA A 241 -11.52 -72.89 -27.60
N VAL A 242 -11.11 -72.40 -28.78
CA VAL A 242 -12.05 -71.95 -29.83
C VAL A 242 -12.94 -73.12 -30.27
N ALA A 243 -12.39 -74.28 -30.61
CA ALA A 243 -13.15 -75.45 -31.03
C ALA A 243 -14.18 -75.95 -29.98
N ALA A 244 -13.87 -75.76 -28.69
CA ALA A 244 -14.79 -76.07 -27.61
C ALA A 244 -15.94 -75.06 -27.54
N TRP A 245 -15.67 -73.75 -27.60
CA TRP A 245 -16.69 -72.70 -27.65
C TRP A 245 -17.56 -72.76 -28.91
N GLU A 246 -16.95 -73.00 -30.08
CA GLU A 246 -17.67 -73.30 -31.32
C GLU A 246 -18.59 -74.52 -31.19
N THR A 247 -18.19 -75.52 -30.40
CA THR A 247 -19.02 -76.71 -30.14
C THR A 247 -20.20 -76.37 -29.21
N VAL A 248 -20.03 -75.50 -28.21
CA VAL A 248 -21.14 -74.96 -27.40
C VAL A 248 -22.07 -74.13 -28.29
N LEU A 249 -21.54 -73.21 -29.09
CA LEU A 249 -22.32 -72.38 -30.01
C LEU A 249 -23.07 -73.22 -31.04
N THR A 250 -22.44 -74.27 -31.59
CA THR A 250 -23.09 -75.25 -32.47
C THR A 250 -24.27 -75.98 -31.79
N ILE A 251 -24.20 -76.24 -30.49
CA ILE A 251 -25.32 -76.87 -29.75
C ILE A 251 -26.48 -75.87 -29.58
N ILE A 252 -26.17 -74.60 -29.28
CA ILE A 252 -27.17 -73.52 -29.24
C ILE A 252 -27.80 -73.30 -30.63
N ASP A 253 -26.99 -73.31 -31.70
CA ASP A 253 -27.43 -73.17 -33.10
C ASP A 253 -28.40 -74.27 -33.53
N ASN A 254 -28.04 -75.53 -33.26
CA ASN A 254 -28.91 -76.66 -33.60
C ASN A 254 -30.22 -76.59 -32.81
N ARG A 255 -30.21 -76.07 -31.57
CA ARG A 255 -31.45 -75.86 -30.83
C ARG A 255 -32.29 -74.73 -31.43
N LEU A 256 -31.73 -73.54 -31.61
CA LEU A 256 -32.46 -72.35 -32.08
C LEU A 256 -32.90 -72.47 -33.56
N TRP A 257 -31.97 -72.77 -34.46
CA TRP A 257 -32.20 -72.64 -35.91
C TRP A 257 -32.72 -73.93 -36.56
N ARG A 258 -32.57 -75.08 -35.91
CA ARG A 258 -32.98 -76.40 -36.44
C ARG A 258 -34.01 -77.13 -35.58
N ASP A 259 -34.41 -76.54 -34.45
CA ASP A 259 -35.33 -77.15 -33.46
C ASP A 259 -34.90 -78.56 -33.02
N GLU A 260 -33.59 -78.77 -32.84
CA GLU A 260 -33.05 -80.03 -32.36
C GLU A 260 -33.61 -80.34 -30.95
N THR A 261 -34.19 -81.52 -30.79
CA THR A 261 -34.87 -81.97 -29.56
C THR A 261 -34.25 -83.22 -28.95
N ARG A 262 -33.25 -83.83 -29.61
CA ARG A 262 -32.61 -85.04 -29.10
C ARG A 262 -31.67 -84.72 -27.93
N ALA A 263 -31.80 -85.50 -26.85
CA ALA A 263 -30.85 -85.53 -25.75
C ALA A 263 -29.41 -85.75 -26.26
N LEU A 264 -28.44 -85.07 -25.65
CA LEU A 264 -27.01 -85.12 -26.01
C LEU A 264 -26.24 -85.92 -24.94
N PRO A 265 -25.88 -87.20 -25.19
CA PRO A 265 -25.22 -88.02 -24.18
C PRO A 265 -23.72 -87.69 -24.08
N VAL A 266 -23.31 -87.20 -22.91
CA VAL A 266 -21.99 -86.57 -22.72
C VAL A 266 -20.85 -87.59 -22.77
N GLY A 267 -21.12 -88.85 -22.45
CA GLY A 267 -20.13 -89.94 -22.48
C GLY A 267 -19.69 -90.37 -23.89
N ARG A 268 -20.33 -89.88 -24.96
CA ARG A 268 -20.05 -90.35 -26.33
C ARG A 268 -18.71 -89.80 -26.84
N PRO A 269 -17.91 -90.61 -27.58
CA PRO A 269 -16.60 -90.19 -28.06
C PRO A 269 -16.58 -88.85 -28.80
N ARG A 270 -17.57 -88.57 -29.66
CA ARG A 270 -17.66 -87.29 -30.40
C ARG A 270 -17.86 -86.06 -29.51
N PHE A 271 -18.47 -86.21 -28.33
CA PHE A 271 -18.61 -85.14 -27.34
C PHE A 271 -17.30 -85.00 -26.54
N GLN A 272 -16.79 -86.13 -26.03
CA GLN A 272 -15.55 -86.17 -25.27
C GLN A 272 -14.33 -85.62 -26.04
N THR A 273 -14.17 -85.96 -27.32
CA THR A 273 -13.08 -85.44 -28.17
C THR A 273 -13.22 -83.96 -28.55
N LYS A 274 -14.43 -83.37 -28.50
CA LYS A 274 -14.67 -81.97 -28.89
C LYS A 274 -14.62 -80.97 -27.73
N ILE A 275 -15.07 -81.39 -26.54
CA ILE A 275 -15.24 -80.49 -25.38
C ILE A 275 -14.92 -81.18 -24.04
N GLY A 276 -15.02 -82.51 -23.96
CA GLY A 276 -14.89 -83.26 -22.71
C GLY A 276 -16.09 -83.10 -21.78
N TRP A 277 -16.05 -83.74 -20.61
CA TRP A 277 -17.02 -83.49 -19.53
C TRP A 277 -16.27 -83.28 -18.21
N ASN A 278 -16.44 -82.10 -17.62
CA ASN A 278 -15.93 -81.71 -16.30
C ASN A 278 -16.84 -80.63 -15.69
N GLY A 279 -16.56 -80.21 -14.46
CA GLY A 279 -17.40 -79.25 -13.73
C GLY A 279 -17.63 -77.91 -14.46
N HIS A 280 -16.62 -77.38 -15.15
CA HIS A 280 -16.77 -76.14 -15.93
C HIS A 280 -17.71 -76.35 -17.14
N VAL A 281 -17.62 -77.50 -17.82
CA VAL A 281 -18.53 -77.84 -18.94
C VAL A 281 -19.96 -78.02 -18.42
N GLU A 282 -20.14 -78.70 -17.29
CA GLU A 282 -21.46 -78.90 -16.66
C GLU A 282 -22.10 -77.56 -16.27
N GLN A 283 -21.35 -76.67 -15.61
CA GLN A 283 -21.81 -75.34 -15.24
C GLN A 283 -22.18 -74.49 -16.46
N VAL A 284 -21.40 -74.51 -17.55
CA VAL A 284 -21.74 -73.79 -18.80
C VAL A 284 -23.09 -74.25 -19.35
N PHE A 285 -23.35 -75.55 -19.43
CA PHE A 285 -24.63 -76.06 -19.92
C PHE A 285 -25.79 -75.83 -18.95
N GLN A 286 -25.56 -75.94 -17.63
CA GLN A 286 -26.55 -75.57 -16.61
C GLN A 286 -26.95 -74.10 -16.72
N VAL A 287 -25.98 -73.20 -16.90
CA VAL A 287 -26.20 -71.76 -17.11
C VAL A 287 -26.96 -71.50 -18.41
N LEU A 288 -26.64 -72.20 -19.50
CA LEU A 288 -27.38 -72.14 -20.77
C LEU A 288 -28.80 -72.76 -20.69
N GLY A 289 -29.15 -73.44 -19.60
CA GLY A 289 -30.47 -74.03 -19.40
C GLY A 289 -30.64 -75.44 -19.98
N PHE A 290 -29.55 -76.16 -20.24
CA PHE A 290 -29.58 -77.59 -20.60
C PHE A 290 -29.42 -78.44 -19.33
N PRO A 291 -30.51 -78.96 -18.71
CA PRO A 291 -30.39 -79.77 -17.50
C PRO A 291 -29.75 -81.13 -17.80
N THR A 292 -29.04 -81.66 -16.80
CA THR A 292 -28.46 -83.00 -16.83
C THR A 292 -29.47 -84.05 -16.35
N ASP A 293 -29.64 -85.12 -17.12
CA ASP A 293 -30.55 -86.23 -16.85
C ASP A 293 -29.91 -87.59 -17.17
N LYS A 294 -30.36 -88.65 -16.52
CA LYS A 294 -29.78 -90.00 -16.57
C LYS A 294 -30.69 -90.97 -17.31
N LEU A 295 -30.55 -91.06 -18.62
CA LEU A 295 -31.26 -92.08 -19.39
C LEU A 295 -30.71 -93.48 -19.07
N ALA A 296 -31.60 -94.42 -18.79
CA ALA A 296 -31.29 -95.83 -18.82
C ALA A 296 -31.21 -96.31 -20.29
N GLN A 297 -30.11 -96.95 -20.66
CA GLN A 297 -30.06 -97.68 -21.93
C GLN A 297 -30.86 -98.99 -21.82
N GLY A 298 -31.52 -99.41 -22.91
CA GLY A 298 -32.23 -100.69 -22.96
C GLY A 298 -31.30 -101.87 -22.63
N ASP A 299 -31.81 -102.81 -21.83
CA ASP A 299 -31.17 -104.06 -21.40
C ASP A 299 -29.75 -103.97 -20.80
N SER A 300 -29.29 -102.78 -20.40
CA SER A 300 -28.04 -102.62 -19.64
C SER A 300 -28.26 -101.77 -18.39
N ASN A 301 -27.65 -102.18 -17.28
CA ASN A 301 -27.81 -101.52 -15.97
C ASN A 301 -26.97 -100.22 -15.85
N THR A 302 -26.70 -99.57 -16.98
CA THR A 302 -25.79 -98.44 -17.15
C THR A 302 -26.58 -97.18 -17.49
N GLN A 303 -26.64 -96.25 -16.54
CA GLN A 303 -27.22 -94.92 -16.74
C GLN A 303 -26.25 -94.04 -17.52
N GLU A 304 -26.63 -93.61 -18.73
CA GLU A 304 -25.85 -92.65 -19.53
C GLU A 304 -26.26 -91.22 -19.15
N LEU A 305 -25.29 -90.37 -18.77
CA LEU A 305 -25.56 -88.97 -18.46
C LEU A 305 -25.79 -88.17 -19.76
N THR A 306 -26.86 -87.40 -19.80
CA THR A 306 -27.34 -86.67 -20.98
C THR A 306 -27.66 -85.22 -20.64
N LEU A 307 -27.43 -84.33 -21.60
CA LEU A 307 -27.96 -82.96 -21.58
C LEU A 307 -29.29 -82.96 -22.36
N GLN A 308 -30.36 -82.47 -21.73
CA GLN A 308 -31.65 -82.28 -22.39
C GLN A 308 -31.71 -80.87 -23.02
N PRO A 309 -32.19 -80.70 -24.26
CA PRO A 309 -32.38 -79.37 -24.83
C PRO A 309 -33.56 -78.63 -24.18
N PRO A 310 -33.43 -77.34 -23.80
CA PRO A 310 -34.53 -76.59 -23.18
C PRO A 310 -35.72 -76.37 -24.12
N PRO A 311 -36.93 -76.12 -23.60
CA PRO A 311 -38.05 -75.64 -24.41
C PRO A 311 -37.72 -74.29 -25.05
N ILE A 312 -38.12 -74.07 -26.30
CA ILE A 312 -37.94 -72.78 -27.01
C ILE A 312 -39.22 -72.27 -27.68
N ASP A 313 -40.36 -72.91 -27.40
CA ASP A 313 -41.65 -72.57 -28.01
C ASP A 313 -42.13 -71.19 -27.52
N PRO A 314 -42.25 -70.18 -28.40
CA PRO A 314 -42.70 -68.85 -28.04
C PRO A 314 -44.20 -68.79 -27.68
N SER A 315 -44.96 -69.88 -27.74
CA SER A 315 -46.30 -69.92 -27.12
C SER A 315 -46.22 -69.94 -25.59
N THR A 316 -45.18 -70.54 -25.01
CA THR A 316 -45.03 -70.79 -23.57
C THR A 316 -44.17 -69.73 -22.88
N ALA A 317 -44.43 -69.46 -21.59
CA ALA A 317 -43.61 -68.51 -20.82
C ALA A 317 -42.17 -69.01 -20.61
N GLU A 318 -42.00 -70.31 -20.30
CA GLU A 318 -40.70 -70.96 -20.12
C GLU A 318 -39.91 -71.04 -21.44
N GLY A 319 -40.58 -71.38 -22.53
CA GLY A 319 -39.98 -71.41 -23.87
C GLY A 319 -39.54 -70.03 -24.34
N LYS A 320 -40.34 -68.96 -24.12
CA LYS A 320 -39.92 -67.57 -24.34
C LYS A 320 -38.65 -67.23 -23.56
N ALA A 321 -38.64 -67.46 -22.24
CA ALA A 321 -37.52 -67.11 -21.38
C ALA A 321 -36.23 -67.84 -21.79
N SER A 322 -36.31 -69.15 -22.02
CA SER A 322 -35.19 -69.98 -22.47
C SER A 322 -34.69 -69.58 -23.86
N ARG A 323 -35.60 -69.28 -24.79
CA ARG A 323 -35.30 -68.79 -26.15
C ARG A 323 -34.56 -67.46 -26.13
N THR A 324 -35.04 -66.46 -25.38
CA THR A 324 -34.37 -65.16 -25.24
C THR A 324 -32.99 -65.31 -24.59
N LYS A 325 -32.88 -66.17 -23.57
CA LYS A 325 -31.60 -66.49 -22.91
C LYS A 325 -30.60 -67.13 -23.88
N LEU A 326 -31.02 -68.11 -24.68
CA LEU A 326 -30.17 -68.77 -25.68
C LEU A 326 -29.80 -67.83 -26.83
N LEU A 327 -30.71 -66.99 -27.33
CA LEU A 327 -30.42 -66.00 -28.37
C LEU A 327 -29.39 -64.97 -27.90
N ARG A 328 -29.52 -64.49 -26.66
CA ARG A 328 -28.55 -63.57 -26.07
C ARG A 328 -27.18 -64.23 -25.86
N ALA A 329 -27.15 -65.46 -25.34
CA ALA A 329 -25.90 -66.24 -25.22
C ALA A 329 -25.25 -66.53 -26.59
N TRP A 330 -26.05 -66.76 -27.63
CA TRP A 330 -25.59 -66.94 -29.01
C TRP A 330 -24.91 -65.68 -29.56
N VAL A 331 -25.48 -64.50 -29.34
CA VAL A 331 -24.85 -63.22 -29.71
C VAL A 331 -23.55 -63.01 -28.93
N GLU A 332 -23.58 -63.20 -27.60
CA GLU A 332 -22.42 -62.98 -26.72
C GLU A 332 -21.26 -63.93 -27.03
N LEU A 333 -21.51 -65.22 -27.22
CA LEU A 333 -20.48 -66.19 -27.60
C LEU A 333 -19.94 -65.94 -29.02
N SER A 334 -20.79 -65.54 -29.97
CA SER A 334 -20.34 -65.21 -31.32
C SER A 334 -19.48 -63.95 -31.35
N ALA A 335 -19.84 -62.93 -30.54
CA ALA A 335 -19.02 -61.73 -30.37
C ALA A 335 -17.67 -62.06 -29.69
N TRP A 336 -17.70 -62.87 -28.62
CA TRP A 336 -16.49 -63.33 -27.93
C TRP A 336 -15.54 -64.07 -28.88
N LEU A 337 -16.06 -65.01 -29.68
CA LEU A 337 -15.30 -65.75 -30.69
C LEU A 337 -14.71 -64.81 -31.75
N ALA A 338 -15.52 -63.94 -32.35
CA ALA A 338 -15.07 -62.99 -33.38
C ALA A 338 -13.93 -62.10 -32.88
N ILE A 339 -13.99 -61.62 -31.63
CA ILE A 339 -12.92 -60.80 -31.03
C ILE A 339 -11.69 -61.67 -30.72
N TYR A 340 -11.90 -62.86 -30.12
CA TYR A 340 -10.80 -63.75 -29.74
C TYR A 340 -10.01 -64.25 -30.95
N GLU A 341 -10.67 -64.60 -32.05
CA GLU A 341 -10.02 -64.98 -33.32
C GLU A 341 -9.23 -63.81 -33.92
N LYS A 342 -9.85 -62.62 -34.01
CA LYS A 342 -9.21 -61.38 -34.49
C LYS A 342 -7.94 -61.04 -33.70
N ALA A 343 -7.96 -61.23 -32.38
CA ALA A 343 -6.84 -61.00 -31.48
C ALA A 343 -5.77 -62.12 -31.47
N ASN A 344 -6.09 -63.34 -31.93
CA ASN A 344 -5.19 -64.50 -31.85
C ASN A 344 -4.82 -65.09 -33.23
N LYS A 345 -5.04 -64.33 -34.31
CA LYS A 345 -4.94 -64.75 -35.72
C LYS A 345 -3.70 -65.58 -36.08
N GLU A 346 -2.53 -65.26 -35.52
CA GLU A 346 -1.29 -66.02 -35.79
C GLU A 346 -1.30 -67.43 -35.17
N ALA A 347 -1.78 -67.56 -33.93
CA ALA A 347 -1.90 -68.84 -33.21
C ALA A 347 -3.08 -69.71 -33.70
N MET A 348 -3.89 -69.16 -34.61
CA MET A 348 -5.07 -69.76 -35.24
C MET A 348 -4.85 -70.02 -36.75
N LYS A 349 -3.65 -69.76 -37.30
CA LYS A 349 -3.39 -69.73 -38.75
C LYS A 349 -3.76 -71.03 -39.49
N ASP A 350 -3.56 -72.17 -38.85
CA ASP A 350 -3.86 -73.50 -39.42
C ASP A 350 -5.23 -74.03 -38.98
N TYR A 351 -6.04 -73.20 -38.33
CA TYR A 351 -7.42 -73.50 -37.92
C TYR A 351 -8.43 -72.83 -38.85
N ASN A 352 -9.47 -73.56 -39.24
CA ASN A 352 -10.61 -73.02 -39.99
C ASN A 352 -11.78 -72.81 -39.02
N PRO A 353 -12.05 -71.58 -38.55
CA PRO A 353 -13.18 -71.31 -37.69
C PRO A 353 -14.52 -71.41 -38.44
N ILE A 354 -15.61 -71.55 -37.69
CA ILE A 354 -16.97 -71.54 -38.22
C ILE A 354 -17.38 -70.15 -38.73
N VAL A 355 -18.32 -70.10 -39.68
CA VAL A 355 -18.85 -68.83 -40.18
C VAL A 355 -19.80 -68.23 -39.14
N LEU A 356 -19.34 -67.22 -38.43
CA LEU A 356 -20.12 -66.47 -37.45
C LEU A 356 -21.10 -65.52 -38.16
N HIS A 357 -22.35 -65.47 -37.67
CA HIS A 357 -23.40 -64.57 -38.15
C HIS A 357 -23.49 -63.25 -37.34
N VAL A 358 -22.46 -62.98 -36.54
CA VAL A 358 -22.31 -61.79 -35.70
C VAL A 358 -20.96 -61.14 -36.03
N ARG A 359 -20.93 -59.81 -36.11
CA ARG A 359 -19.70 -59.02 -36.26
C ARG A 359 -19.45 -58.21 -34.99
N ALA A 360 -18.18 -58.08 -34.62
CA ALA A 360 -17.72 -57.30 -33.49
C ALA A 360 -16.55 -56.39 -33.93
N ASP A 361 -16.77 -55.07 -33.87
CA ASP A 361 -15.79 -54.06 -34.29
C ASP A 361 -15.49 -53.08 -33.15
N SER A 362 -14.24 -52.61 -33.09
CA SER A 362 -13.70 -51.88 -31.93
C SER A 362 -14.03 -50.40 -32.02
N GLU A 363 -14.76 -49.88 -31.04
CA GLU A 363 -15.31 -48.51 -31.09
C GLU A 363 -14.53 -47.51 -30.23
N ARG A 364 -13.32 -47.89 -29.78
CA ARG A 364 -12.45 -47.07 -28.92
C ARG A 364 -12.24 -45.68 -29.50
N ASP A 365 -11.91 -45.57 -30.78
CA ASP A 365 -11.65 -44.30 -31.44
C ASP A 365 -12.93 -43.46 -31.61
N LEU A 366 -14.08 -44.12 -31.84
CA LEU A 366 -15.37 -43.46 -32.03
C LEU A 366 -15.84 -42.76 -30.74
N TYR A 367 -15.89 -43.48 -29.61
CA TYR A 367 -16.34 -42.87 -28.36
C TYR A 367 -15.32 -41.87 -27.81
N GLN A 368 -14.02 -42.12 -27.96
CA GLN A 368 -12.99 -41.15 -27.57
C GLN A 368 -13.09 -39.86 -28.40
N THR A 369 -13.32 -39.95 -29.71
CA THR A 369 -13.51 -38.77 -30.56
C THR A 369 -14.79 -38.00 -30.16
N ALA A 370 -15.85 -38.72 -29.79
CA ALA A 370 -17.11 -38.11 -29.41
C ALA A 370 -17.07 -37.34 -28.07
N ILE A 371 -16.24 -37.75 -27.11
CA ILE A 371 -16.10 -37.06 -25.80
C ILE A 371 -14.96 -36.02 -25.76
N GLY A 372 -14.12 -35.95 -26.80
CA GLY A 372 -12.96 -35.06 -26.89
C GLY A 372 -11.63 -35.65 -26.41
N ALA A 373 -11.52 -36.98 -26.29
CA ALA A 373 -10.38 -37.70 -25.72
C ALA A 373 -9.41 -38.30 -26.76
N HIS A 374 -9.76 -38.24 -28.05
CA HIS A 374 -8.97 -38.88 -29.10
C HIS A 374 -7.63 -38.16 -29.33
N VAL A 375 -6.61 -38.90 -29.78
CA VAL A 375 -5.23 -38.41 -29.95
C VAL A 375 -5.13 -37.26 -30.97
N SER A 376 -6.08 -37.16 -31.91
CA SER A 376 -6.17 -36.04 -32.87
C SER A 376 -6.86 -34.78 -32.32
N GLN A 377 -7.39 -34.84 -31.10
CA GLN A 377 -8.06 -33.71 -30.40
C GLN A 377 -7.23 -33.25 -29.21
N LEU A 378 -6.59 -34.19 -28.51
CA LEU A 378 -5.66 -33.94 -27.42
C LEU A 378 -4.38 -34.76 -27.68
N SER A 379 -3.27 -34.06 -27.92
CA SER A 379 -1.98 -34.69 -28.13
C SER A 379 -1.50 -35.42 -26.86
N ARG A 380 -0.64 -36.41 -27.06
CA ARG A 380 -0.15 -37.29 -25.98
C ARG A 380 1.36 -37.44 -26.05
N GLY A 381 2.00 -37.69 -24.91
CA GLY A 381 3.46 -37.91 -24.82
C GLY A 381 4.31 -36.64 -24.76
N HIS A 382 3.74 -35.48 -24.41
CA HIS A 382 4.51 -34.27 -24.10
C HIS A 382 5.02 -34.22 -22.64
N LEU A 383 4.69 -35.23 -21.82
CA LEU A 383 5.26 -35.38 -20.47
C LEU A 383 6.69 -35.92 -20.56
N PRO A 384 7.70 -35.23 -19.97
CA PRO A 384 9.07 -35.73 -19.94
C PRO A 384 9.20 -37.08 -19.24
N ASP A 385 10.01 -37.99 -19.80
CA ASP A 385 10.15 -39.39 -19.36
C ASP A 385 10.44 -39.54 -17.85
N VAL A 386 11.23 -38.61 -17.29
CA VAL A 386 11.58 -38.58 -15.86
C VAL A 386 10.31 -38.50 -14.99
N LEU A 387 9.33 -37.68 -15.38
CA LEU A 387 8.05 -37.52 -14.69
C LEU A 387 7.07 -38.64 -15.01
N ALA A 388 7.12 -39.20 -16.23
CA ALA A 388 6.31 -40.36 -16.59
C ALA A 388 6.64 -41.61 -15.72
N SER A 389 7.86 -41.70 -15.20
CA SER A 389 8.26 -42.75 -14.24
C SER A 389 7.82 -42.50 -12.78
N TYR A 390 7.35 -41.30 -12.45
CA TYR A 390 7.21 -40.84 -11.07
C TYR A 390 5.75 -40.96 -10.56
N THR A 391 5.38 -42.18 -10.15
CA THR A 391 4.01 -42.55 -9.75
C THR A 391 3.43 -41.75 -8.58
N ALA A 392 4.26 -41.14 -7.72
CA ALA A 392 3.78 -40.32 -6.60
C ALA A 392 3.01 -39.05 -7.03
N LEU A 393 3.08 -38.63 -8.31
CA LEU A 393 2.23 -37.57 -8.86
C LEU A 393 0.85 -38.06 -9.33
N GLU A 394 0.58 -39.37 -9.40
CA GLU A 394 -0.70 -39.92 -9.88
C GLU A 394 -1.94 -39.34 -9.17
N PRO A 395 -1.95 -39.14 -7.83
CA PRO A 395 -3.06 -38.46 -7.15
C PRO A 395 -3.23 -37.01 -7.64
N SER A 396 -2.15 -36.27 -7.85
CA SER A 396 -2.21 -34.86 -8.29
C SER A 396 -2.79 -34.71 -9.69
N TRP A 397 -2.44 -35.61 -10.62
CA TRP A 397 -3.07 -35.64 -11.95
C TRP A 397 -4.56 -35.94 -11.85
N LYS A 398 -4.94 -36.95 -11.05
CA LYS A 398 -6.34 -37.36 -10.87
C LYS A 398 -7.19 -36.29 -10.20
N THR A 399 -6.71 -35.63 -9.15
CA THR A 399 -7.46 -34.55 -8.47
C THR A 399 -7.65 -33.32 -9.38
N LEU A 400 -6.67 -33.00 -10.24
CA LEU A 400 -6.85 -31.96 -11.27
C LEU A 400 -7.75 -32.41 -12.43
N GLY A 401 -8.17 -33.66 -12.49
CA GLY A 401 -9.05 -34.20 -13.53
C GLY A 401 -8.33 -34.62 -14.81
N MET A 402 -7.02 -34.88 -14.75
CA MET A 402 -6.15 -35.19 -15.89
C MET A 402 -5.56 -36.61 -15.83
N THR A 403 -4.95 -37.03 -16.94
CA THR A 403 -4.00 -38.17 -16.96
C THR A 403 -2.58 -37.64 -17.20
N PRO A 404 -1.52 -38.33 -16.74
CA PRO A 404 -0.15 -37.97 -17.07
C PRO A 404 0.11 -38.00 -18.59
N SER A 405 -0.56 -38.91 -19.31
CA SER A 405 -0.38 -39.11 -20.76
C SER A 405 -0.76 -37.90 -21.62
N THR A 406 -1.58 -36.99 -21.06
CA THR A 406 -2.16 -35.81 -21.74
C THR A 406 -1.74 -34.50 -21.08
N TYR A 407 -0.56 -34.48 -20.44
CA TYR A 407 0.05 -33.24 -19.99
C TYR A 407 0.50 -32.38 -21.19
N THR A 408 0.01 -31.14 -21.22
CA THR A 408 0.76 -29.98 -21.71
C THR A 408 0.62 -28.88 -20.64
N TRP A 409 1.43 -27.82 -20.70
CA TRP A 409 1.33 -26.75 -19.68
C TRP A 409 0.01 -25.97 -19.81
N GLU A 410 -0.48 -25.79 -21.04
CA GLU A 410 -1.77 -25.17 -21.35
C GLU A 410 -2.92 -26.00 -20.79
N LEU A 411 -2.89 -27.33 -20.99
CA LEU A 411 -3.92 -28.24 -20.46
C LEU A 411 -3.87 -28.35 -18.93
N LEU A 412 -2.67 -28.27 -18.31
CA LEU A 412 -2.52 -28.24 -16.85
C LEU A 412 -3.09 -26.95 -16.24
N ALA A 413 -2.80 -25.80 -16.85
CA ALA A 413 -3.40 -24.52 -16.47
C ALA A 413 -4.92 -24.52 -16.68
N PHE A 414 -5.40 -24.99 -17.83
CA PHE A 414 -6.83 -25.12 -18.12
C PHE A 414 -7.54 -26.04 -17.12
N ALA A 415 -6.96 -27.18 -16.76
CA ALA A 415 -7.51 -28.09 -15.76
C ALA A 415 -7.66 -27.39 -14.40
N TYR A 416 -6.59 -26.80 -13.87
CA TYR A 416 -6.62 -26.07 -12.60
C TYR A 416 -7.69 -24.96 -12.58
N LEU A 417 -7.74 -24.11 -13.61
CA LEU A 417 -8.70 -23.02 -13.72
C LEU A 417 -10.14 -23.54 -13.90
N ALA A 418 -10.33 -24.65 -14.62
CA ALA A 418 -11.63 -25.28 -14.80
C ALA A 418 -12.16 -25.96 -13.53
N GLN A 419 -11.29 -26.54 -12.70
CA GLN A 419 -11.66 -26.99 -11.36
C GLN A 419 -12.07 -25.80 -10.49
N CYS A 420 -11.23 -24.77 -10.37
CA CYS A 420 -11.54 -23.60 -9.52
C CYS A 420 -12.80 -22.82 -9.96
N ARG A 421 -13.19 -22.90 -11.24
CA ARG A 421 -14.47 -22.40 -11.75
C ARG A 421 -15.69 -23.17 -11.23
N CYS A 422 -15.56 -24.49 -11.10
CA CYS A 422 -16.68 -25.42 -10.94
C CYS A 422 -16.79 -26.00 -9.53
N ASP A 423 -15.67 -26.07 -8.82
CA ASP A 423 -15.52 -26.40 -7.42
C ASP A 423 -14.60 -25.38 -6.72
N PRO A 424 -15.11 -24.16 -6.43
CA PRO A 424 -14.37 -23.20 -5.62
C PRO A 424 -14.11 -23.66 -4.18
N ALA A 425 -14.79 -24.71 -3.69
CA ALA A 425 -14.59 -25.22 -2.35
C ALA A 425 -13.27 -25.98 -2.19
N ASN A 426 -12.80 -26.63 -3.25
CA ASN A 426 -11.54 -27.39 -3.26
C ASN A 426 -10.35 -26.63 -3.91
N THR A 427 -10.47 -25.31 -4.13
CA THR A 427 -9.42 -24.47 -4.74
C THR A 427 -8.03 -24.67 -4.11
N MET A 428 -7.91 -24.73 -2.78
CA MET A 428 -6.64 -25.02 -2.09
C MET A 428 -6.04 -26.37 -2.48
N THR A 429 -6.90 -27.39 -2.59
CA THR A 429 -6.51 -28.77 -2.93
C THR A 429 -5.98 -28.83 -4.37
N TYR A 430 -6.67 -28.18 -5.32
CA TYR A 430 -6.19 -28.06 -6.70
C TYR A 430 -4.89 -27.26 -6.79
N PHE A 431 -4.76 -26.18 -6.03
CA PHE A 431 -3.56 -25.35 -6.02
C PHE A 431 -2.36 -26.08 -5.42
N ALA A 432 -2.58 -26.85 -4.35
CA ALA A 432 -1.56 -27.73 -3.77
C ALA A 432 -1.11 -28.83 -4.74
N HIS A 433 -2.03 -29.46 -5.49
CA HIS A 433 -1.66 -30.45 -6.50
C HIS A 433 -0.93 -29.83 -7.71
N LEU A 434 -1.31 -28.63 -8.16
CA LEU A 434 -0.59 -27.88 -9.19
C LEU A 434 0.84 -27.56 -8.74
N LEU A 435 1.00 -27.01 -7.53
CA LEU A 435 2.31 -26.75 -6.92
C LEU A 435 3.12 -28.04 -6.73
N THR A 436 2.50 -29.15 -6.34
CA THR A 436 3.18 -30.45 -6.18
C THR A 436 3.77 -30.91 -7.52
N ILE A 437 3.02 -30.80 -8.62
CA ILE A 437 3.51 -31.13 -9.96
C ILE A 437 4.68 -30.23 -10.37
N VAL A 438 4.53 -28.90 -10.23
CA VAL A 438 5.56 -27.94 -10.65
C VAL A 438 6.82 -27.98 -9.78
N ASN A 439 6.69 -28.12 -8.46
CA ASN A 439 7.84 -28.31 -7.57
C ASN A 439 8.57 -29.64 -7.85
N THR A 440 7.83 -30.69 -8.25
CA THR A 440 8.43 -31.96 -8.68
C THR A 440 9.17 -31.79 -10.02
N MET A 441 8.64 -31.02 -10.98
CA MET A 441 9.35 -30.66 -12.21
C MET A 441 10.68 -29.93 -11.90
N LEU A 442 10.63 -28.89 -11.06
CA LEU A 442 11.82 -28.12 -10.68
C LEU A 442 12.86 -28.97 -9.95
N SER A 443 12.47 -29.79 -8.98
CA SER A 443 13.40 -30.66 -8.24
C SER A 443 14.05 -31.73 -9.13
N LEU A 444 13.32 -32.25 -10.12
CA LEU A 444 13.83 -33.17 -11.15
C LEU A 444 14.53 -32.45 -12.32
N HIS A 445 14.80 -31.14 -12.19
CA HIS A 445 15.51 -30.31 -13.17
C HIS A 445 14.84 -30.28 -14.56
N VAL A 446 13.51 -30.48 -14.60
CA VAL A 446 12.68 -30.35 -15.80
C VAL A 446 12.35 -28.87 -16.01
N ASN A 447 12.48 -28.40 -17.26
CA ASN A 447 12.14 -27.02 -17.61
C ASN A 447 10.64 -26.75 -17.46
N VAL A 448 10.27 -25.71 -16.71
CA VAL A 448 8.89 -25.29 -16.46
C VAL A 448 8.61 -23.99 -17.23
N PRO A 449 7.61 -23.93 -18.12
CA PRO A 449 7.27 -22.71 -18.88
C PRO A 449 7.02 -21.50 -17.98
N GLY A 450 7.47 -20.32 -18.42
CA GLY A 450 7.38 -19.07 -17.65
C GLY A 450 5.93 -18.64 -17.40
N GLU A 451 5.02 -19.01 -18.30
CA GLU A 451 3.59 -18.81 -18.22
C GLU A 451 2.96 -19.61 -17.06
N LEU A 452 3.44 -20.83 -16.82
CA LEU A 452 2.97 -21.68 -15.72
C LEU A 452 3.53 -21.22 -14.37
N GLN A 453 4.76 -20.70 -14.36
CA GLN A 453 5.33 -20.01 -13.19
C GLN A 453 4.56 -18.71 -12.90
N GLY A 454 4.24 -17.93 -13.94
CA GLY A 454 3.43 -16.71 -13.84
C GLY A 454 2.03 -16.96 -13.28
N LEU A 455 1.35 -18.04 -13.70
CA LEU A 455 0.07 -18.45 -13.11
C LEU A 455 0.18 -18.74 -11.60
N ILE A 456 1.26 -19.39 -11.15
CA ILE A 456 1.50 -19.64 -9.72
C ILE A 456 1.71 -18.33 -8.95
N VAL A 457 2.39 -17.35 -9.55
CA VAL A 457 2.55 -16.01 -8.96
C VAL A 457 1.20 -15.27 -8.91
N GLU A 458 0.45 -15.20 -10.02
CA GLU A 458 -0.88 -14.57 -10.05
C GLU A 458 -1.85 -15.17 -9.01
N GLU A 459 -1.84 -16.49 -8.82
CA GLU A 459 -2.70 -17.13 -7.82
C GLU A 459 -2.22 -16.86 -6.38
N ARG A 460 -0.90 -16.75 -6.12
CA ARG A 460 -0.41 -16.29 -4.80
C ARG A 460 -0.73 -14.81 -4.55
N GLU A 461 -0.69 -13.95 -5.57
CA GLU A 461 -1.15 -12.56 -5.49
C GLU A 461 -2.67 -12.46 -5.20
N ARG A 462 -3.46 -13.43 -5.67
CA ARG A 462 -4.88 -13.62 -5.30
C ARG A 462 -5.07 -14.33 -3.96
N TYR A 463 -4.04 -14.40 -3.13
CA TYR A 463 -4.03 -15.05 -1.82
C TYR A 463 -4.50 -16.52 -1.85
N ARG A 464 -4.22 -17.27 -2.92
CA ARG A 464 -4.38 -18.73 -2.90
C ARG A 464 -3.27 -19.36 -2.06
N PHE A 465 -3.67 -20.22 -1.13
CA PHE A 465 -2.77 -20.93 -0.21
C PHE A 465 -3.05 -22.44 -0.24
N THR A 466 -2.06 -23.24 0.15
CA THR A 466 -2.17 -24.71 0.25
C THR A 466 -2.55 -25.15 1.67
N PRO A 467 -2.96 -26.42 1.87
CA PRO A 467 -3.12 -26.98 3.22
C PRO A 467 -1.82 -26.96 4.04
N GLU A 468 -0.65 -27.03 3.39
CA GLU A 468 0.64 -26.88 4.06
C GLU A 468 0.91 -25.43 4.47
N ASP A 469 0.59 -24.44 3.62
CA ASP A 469 0.62 -23.02 3.97
C ASP A 469 -0.29 -22.73 5.18
N TYR A 470 -1.48 -23.34 5.28
CA TYR A 470 -2.36 -23.24 6.45
C TYR A 470 -1.76 -23.89 7.71
N ALA A 471 -1.17 -25.08 7.62
CA ALA A 471 -0.49 -25.71 8.74
C ALA A 471 0.76 -24.93 9.21
N ASN A 472 1.44 -24.26 8.27
CA ASN A 472 2.56 -23.36 8.56
C ASN A 472 2.09 -22.04 9.18
N ALA A 473 0.95 -21.49 8.73
CA ALA A 473 0.30 -20.34 9.34
C ALA A 473 -0.10 -20.59 10.79
N ALA A 474 -0.77 -21.73 11.07
CA ALA A 474 -1.11 -22.14 12.42
C ALA A 474 0.14 -22.23 13.33
N ARG A 475 1.24 -22.79 12.82
CA ARG A 475 2.52 -22.88 13.54
C ARG A 475 3.13 -21.50 13.82
N LEU A 476 3.08 -20.58 12.85
CA LEU A 476 3.58 -19.20 12.99
C LEU A 476 2.80 -18.41 14.05
N LEU A 477 1.49 -18.65 14.18
CA LEU A 477 0.66 -18.08 15.26
C LEU A 477 0.89 -18.74 16.63
N GLY A 478 1.69 -19.82 16.70
CA GLY A 478 2.07 -20.52 17.94
C GLY A 478 1.27 -21.79 18.26
N PHE A 479 0.37 -22.23 17.37
CA PHE A 479 -0.44 -23.45 17.57
C PHE A 479 0.33 -24.74 17.25
N GLY A 480 -0.04 -25.83 17.92
CA GLY A 480 0.59 -27.16 17.87
C GLY A 480 1.25 -27.53 19.20
N ARG A 481 1.35 -28.84 19.48
CA ARG A 481 1.77 -29.39 20.79
C ARG A 481 3.16 -28.94 21.24
N ASP A 482 4.07 -28.73 20.30
CA ASP A 482 5.47 -28.38 20.55
C ASP A 482 5.77 -26.87 20.38
N ASN A 483 4.74 -26.03 20.22
CA ASN A 483 4.84 -24.58 20.00
C ASN A 483 4.30 -23.77 21.20
N ASP A 484 4.51 -22.46 21.18
CA ASP A 484 4.25 -21.50 22.28
C ASP A 484 2.89 -21.64 23.00
N LEU A 485 1.83 -22.10 22.32
CA LEU A 485 0.48 -22.24 22.90
C LEU A 485 0.18 -23.66 23.41
N GLY A 486 0.91 -24.69 22.94
CA GLY A 486 0.67 -26.10 23.26
C GLY A 486 -0.66 -26.71 22.75
N VAL A 487 -1.53 -25.91 22.14
CA VAL A 487 -2.89 -26.26 21.68
C VAL A 487 -2.91 -26.39 20.15
N GLU A 488 -3.56 -27.42 19.60
CA GLU A 488 -3.77 -27.56 18.16
C GLU A 488 -4.87 -26.61 17.66
N LEU A 489 -4.73 -26.11 16.42
CA LEU A 489 -5.73 -25.23 15.80
C LEU A 489 -6.83 -26.08 15.16
N ASP A 490 -7.89 -26.35 15.91
CA ASP A 490 -9.09 -27.06 15.44
C ASP A 490 -10.32 -26.14 15.35
N GLY A 491 -11.51 -26.74 15.17
CA GLY A 491 -12.78 -26.03 15.08
C GLY A 491 -13.44 -25.67 16.42
N GLU A 492 -12.89 -26.13 17.55
CA GLU A 492 -13.37 -25.80 18.90
C GLU A 492 -12.61 -24.61 19.52
N VAL A 493 -11.42 -24.26 19.00
CA VAL A 493 -10.71 -23.03 19.35
C VAL A 493 -11.52 -21.79 18.92
N ASP A 494 -11.83 -20.90 19.87
CA ASP A 494 -12.54 -19.63 19.63
C ASP A 494 -11.72 -18.63 18.78
N ASP A 495 -12.43 -17.83 17.95
CA ASP A 495 -11.80 -16.80 17.11
C ASP A 495 -11.09 -15.71 17.95
N ASP A 496 -11.64 -15.32 19.11
CA ASP A 496 -10.98 -14.37 20.02
C ASP A 496 -9.62 -14.89 20.53
N PHE A 497 -9.48 -16.21 20.73
CA PHE A 497 -8.21 -16.83 21.12
C PHE A 497 -7.19 -16.80 19.97
N ILE A 498 -7.64 -17.00 18.72
CA ILE A 498 -6.81 -16.91 17.52
C ILE A 498 -6.33 -15.47 17.28
N ALA A 499 -7.22 -14.49 17.44
CA ALA A 499 -6.88 -13.07 17.39
C ALA A 499 -5.85 -12.70 18.47
N GLN A 500 -6.03 -13.18 19.71
CA GLN A 500 -5.10 -12.91 20.79
C GLN A 500 -3.74 -13.60 20.61
N ALA A 501 -3.73 -14.86 20.12
CA ALA A 501 -2.51 -15.57 19.74
C ALA A 501 -1.68 -14.78 18.71
N TRP A 502 -2.33 -14.25 17.67
CA TRP A 502 -1.69 -13.40 16.67
C TRP A 502 -1.13 -12.10 17.24
N ARG A 503 -1.90 -11.38 18.08
CA ARG A 503 -1.40 -10.16 18.76
C ARG A 503 -0.18 -10.46 19.61
N SER A 504 -0.21 -11.53 20.41
CA SER A 504 0.94 -11.96 21.22
C SER A 504 2.14 -12.43 20.37
N ALA A 505 1.92 -13.07 19.22
CA ALA A 505 2.99 -13.45 18.30
C ALA A 505 3.62 -12.21 17.62
N ARG A 506 2.81 -11.22 17.20
CA ARG A 506 3.28 -9.90 16.72
C ARG A 506 4.10 -9.16 17.77
N GLN A 507 3.70 -9.25 19.04
CA GLN A 507 4.44 -8.67 20.16
C GLN A 507 5.79 -9.38 20.40
N ARG A 508 5.81 -10.73 20.38
CA ARG A 508 7.07 -11.51 20.48
C ARG A 508 8.02 -11.20 19.32
N ALA A 509 7.52 -10.94 18.12
CA ALA A 509 8.34 -10.59 16.96
C ALA A 509 9.18 -9.31 17.17
N TRP A 510 8.75 -8.35 18.01
CA TRP A 510 9.55 -7.15 18.33
C TRP A 510 10.83 -7.44 19.13
N GLN A 511 10.94 -8.60 19.78
CA GLN A 511 12.10 -8.95 20.62
C GLN A 511 13.30 -9.47 19.81
N ASP A 512 13.12 -9.77 18.52
CA ASP A 512 14.14 -10.37 17.66
C ASP A 512 14.51 -9.43 16.50
N PHE A 513 15.30 -8.41 16.84
CA PHE A 513 15.66 -7.24 16.02
C PHE A 513 16.18 -7.53 14.60
N SER A 514 16.59 -8.76 14.29
CA SER A 514 17.21 -9.13 13.03
C SER A 514 16.25 -9.24 11.84
N ASP A 515 14.97 -9.56 12.09
CA ASP A 515 14.07 -10.11 11.05
C ASP A 515 12.60 -9.62 11.18
N VAL A 516 12.38 -8.57 11.97
CA VAL A 516 11.04 -8.23 12.51
C VAL A 516 10.01 -7.92 11.43
N ALA A 517 10.38 -7.15 10.41
CA ALA A 517 9.46 -6.78 9.33
C ALA A 517 8.98 -8.02 8.56
N ARG A 518 9.89 -8.98 8.29
CA ARG A 518 9.56 -10.24 7.61
C ARG A 518 8.66 -11.12 8.48
N LYS A 519 8.95 -11.22 9.79
CA LYS A 519 8.11 -11.94 10.76
C LYS A 519 6.72 -11.32 10.89
N ARG A 520 6.58 -9.99 10.96
CA ARG A 520 5.27 -9.31 11.00
C ARG A 520 4.46 -9.52 9.72
N ALA A 521 5.08 -9.46 8.55
CA ALA A 521 4.41 -9.79 7.29
C ALA A 521 3.88 -11.24 7.32
N GLN A 522 4.74 -12.22 7.65
CA GLN A 522 4.37 -13.63 7.77
C GLN A 522 3.26 -13.89 8.79
N LEU A 523 3.22 -13.15 9.92
CA LEU A 523 2.15 -13.25 10.91
C LEU A 523 0.84 -12.63 10.42
N ASN A 524 0.89 -11.53 9.68
CA ASN A 524 -0.31 -10.92 9.06
C ASN A 524 -0.89 -11.83 7.97
N ASP A 525 -0.05 -12.44 7.14
CA ASP A 525 -0.48 -13.43 6.14
C ASP A 525 -1.01 -14.70 6.81
N ALA A 526 -0.38 -15.16 7.90
CA ALA A 526 -0.83 -16.32 8.68
C ALA A 526 -2.23 -16.12 9.30
N LEU A 527 -2.50 -14.95 9.91
CA LEU A 527 -3.87 -14.66 10.39
C LEU A 527 -4.87 -14.67 9.24
N LYS A 528 -4.55 -14.04 8.09
CA LYS A 528 -5.44 -14.02 6.93
C LYS A 528 -5.76 -15.44 6.45
N ILE A 529 -4.74 -16.28 6.27
CA ILE A 529 -4.90 -17.69 5.86
C ILE A 529 -5.81 -18.46 6.82
N VAL A 530 -5.69 -18.25 8.13
CA VAL A 530 -6.55 -18.89 9.13
C VAL A 530 -7.98 -18.32 9.10
N ALA A 531 -8.13 -17.01 8.94
CA ALA A 531 -9.43 -16.32 8.88
C ALA A 531 -10.25 -16.73 7.65
N GLU A 532 -9.62 -16.75 6.47
CA GLU A 532 -10.23 -17.19 5.21
C GLU A 532 -10.60 -18.68 5.27
N GLN A 533 -9.71 -19.56 5.77
CA GLN A 533 -9.99 -21.00 5.87
C GLN A 533 -11.12 -21.34 6.87
N ARG A 534 -11.28 -20.55 7.94
CA ARG A 534 -12.41 -20.69 8.87
C ARG A 534 -13.70 -20.04 8.35
N GLY A 535 -13.61 -19.20 7.31
CA GLY A 535 -14.73 -18.38 6.83
C GLY A 535 -15.18 -17.34 7.87
N SER A 536 -14.29 -16.92 8.77
CA SER A 536 -14.64 -16.06 9.90
C SER A 536 -14.56 -14.57 9.50
N GLU A 537 -15.72 -13.92 9.38
CA GLU A 537 -15.82 -12.46 9.26
C GLU A 537 -15.18 -11.72 10.45
N ALA A 538 -15.20 -12.29 11.67
CA ALA A 538 -14.61 -11.68 12.86
C ALA A 538 -13.08 -11.57 12.76
N LEU A 539 -12.39 -12.69 12.49
CA LEU A 539 -10.95 -12.72 12.21
C LEU A 539 -10.57 -11.90 10.97
N LEU A 540 -11.38 -11.89 9.91
CA LEU A 540 -11.13 -11.06 8.72
C LEU A 540 -11.25 -9.57 9.04
N LYS A 541 -12.21 -9.19 9.89
CA LYS A 541 -12.36 -7.82 10.40
C LYS A 541 -11.13 -7.42 11.22
N VAL A 542 -10.76 -8.21 12.23
CA VAL A 542 -9.54 -8.00 13.05
C VAL A 542 -8.30 -7.87 12.17
N TRP A 543 -8.12 -8.75 11.17
CA TRP A 543 -7.04 -8.63 10.21
C TRP A 543 -7.11 -7.32 9.42
N SER A 544 -8.28 -6.94 8.89
CA SER A 544 -8.43 -5.74 8.07
C SER A 544 -8.18 -4.44 8.84
N GLU A 545 -8.59 -4.37 10.11
CA GLU A 545 -8.45 -3.21 10.99
C GLU A 545 -7.06 -3.12 11.65
N GLU A 546 -6.48 -4.25 12.09
CA GLU A 546 -5.24 -4.25 12.88
C GLU A 546 -3.95 -4.58 12.09
N LYS A 547 -4.00 -5.06 10.84
CA LYS A 547 -2.78 -5.48 10.10
C LYS A 547 -1.72 -4.37 9.92
N GLY A 548 -2.17 -3.14 9.68
CA GLY A 548 -1.35 -2.03 9.15
C GLY A 548 -0.74 -2.30 7.76
N SER A 549 -0.11 -1.29 7.18
CA SER A 549 0.58 -1.30 5.87
C SER A 549 1.92 -2.04 5.86
N GLY A 550 2.32 -2.65 6.99
CA GLY A 550 3.65 -3.24 7.17
C GLY A 550 4.74 -2.24 7.59
N MET A 551 4.37 -1.00 7.92
CA MET A 551 5.28 0.04 8.41
C MET A 551 6.14 -0.45 9.60
N SER A 552 7.47 -0.32 9.51
CA SER A 552 8.39 -0.67 10.60
C SER A 552 8.42 0.44 11.67
N PRO A 553 9.00 0.21 12.87
CA PRO A 553 9.18 1.26 13.87
C PRO A 553 9.99 2.42 13.31
N GLU A 554 11.09 2.15 12.61
CA GLU A 554 11.93 3.15 11.96
C GLU A 554 11.10 3.98 10.98
N THR A 555 10.26 3.34 10.16
CA THR A 555 9.37 4.05 9.22
C THR A 555 8.25 4.80 9.94
N ALA A 556 7.76 4.33 11.09
CA ALA A 556 6.73 5.02 11.88
C ALA A 556 7.28 6.28 12.56
N TYR A 557 8.40 6.15 13.27
CA TYR A 557 9.17 7.25 13.83
C TYR A 557 9.57 8.25 12.72
N GLN A 558 10.02 7.79 11.55
CA GLN A 558 10.28 8.66 10.38
C GLN A 558 9.02 9.31 9.79
N THR A 559 7.86 8.64 9.76
CA THR A 559 6.61 9.19 9.20
C THR A 559 6.05 10.33 10.07
N LEU A 560 6.18 10.21 11.39
CA LEU A 560 5.90 11.30 12.33
C LEU A 560 7.07 12.31 12.42
N TYR A 561 8.26 11.95 11.92
CA TYR A 561 9.53 12.70 12.03
C TYR A 561 9.96 12.93 13.49
N VAL A 562 9.81 11.89 14.31
CA VAL A 562 10.10 11.87 15.75
C VAL A 562 11.25 10.89 16.02
N PRO A 563 12.27 11.24 16.83
CA PRO A 563 13.27 10.27 17.31
C PRO A 563 12.64 9.08 18.06
N LYS A 564 13.37 7.97 18.21
CA LYS A 564 12.87 6.78 18.93
C LYS A 564 12.65 7.02 20.42
N ASP A 565 13.36 7.99 20.98
CA ASP A 565 13.55 8.20 22.42
C ASP A 565 12.57 9.24 23.00
N VAL A 566 11.43 9.43 22.33
CA VAL A 566 10.46 10.49 22.62
C VAL A 566 9.30 10.00 23.47
N ASP A 567 8.92 10.84 24.44
CA ASP A 567 7.79 10.64 25.34
C ASP A 567 6.44 10.61 24.61
N GLU A 568 5.48 9.91 25.23
CA GLU A 568 4.18 9.65 24.59
C GLU A 568 3.32 10.91 24.47
N THR A 569 3.48 11.90 25.36
CA THR A 569 2.79 13.19 25.27
C THR A 569 3.23 13.97 24.03
N MET A 570 4.54 14.10 23.79
CA MET A 570 5.10 14.73 22.62
C MET A 570 4.84 13.93 21.34
N LEU A 571 4.73 12.60 21.43
CA LEU A 571 4.30 11.74 20.32
C LEU A 571 2.84 12.02 19.90
N LEU A 572 1.92 12.11 20.87
CA LEU A 572 0.50 12.44 20.65
C LEU A 572 0.32 13.87 20.12
N THR A 573 1.10 14.82 20.63
CA THR A 573 1.08 16.21 20.17
C THR A 573 1.56 16.32 18.72
N VAL A 574 2.67 15.67 18.37
CA VAL A 574 3.17 15.64 16.98
C VAL A 574 2.19 14.93 16.04
N PHE A 575 1.58 13.82 16.47
CA PHE A 575 0.53 13.15 15.68
C PHE A 575 -0.65 14.10 15.39
N SER A 576 -1.21 14.73 16.43
CA SER A 576 -2.43 15.54 16.30
C SER A 576 -2.20 16.76 15.41
N MET A 577 -1.11 17.51 15.67
CA MET A 577 -0.67 18.63 14.83
C MET A 577 -0.44 18.21 13.36
N ARG A 578 0.13 17.03 13.12
CA ARG A 578 0.38 16.52 11.77
C ARG A 578 -0.90 16.10 11.03
N VAL A 579 -1.90 15.59 11.75
CA VAL A 579 -3.24 15.30 11.21
C VAL A 579 -3.95 16.59 10.80
N GLU A 580 -3.76 17.68 11.54
CA GLU A 580 -4.33 18.99 11.23
C GLU A 580 -3.60 19.70 10.07
N ASP A 581 -2.26 19.70 10.06
CA ASP A 581 -1.45 20.26 8.97
C ASP A 581 -1.63 19.50 7.64
N GLN A 582 -1.78 18.17 7.69
CA GLN A 582 -1.90 17.32 6.51
C GLN A 582 -3.04 16.29 6.67
N PRO A 583 -4.32 16.72 6.58
CA PRO A 583 -5.48 15.83 6.72
C PRO A 583 -5.47 14.68 5.71
N SER A 584 -4.87 14.89 4.53
CA SER A 584 -4.67 13.88 3.48
C SER A 584 -3.64 12.78 3.82
N GLN A 585 -2.87 12.92 4.90
CA GLN A 585 -1.97 11.88 5.42
C GLN A 585 -2.40 11.35 6.79
N SER A 586 -3.56 11.78 7.31
CA SER A 586 -4.04 11.46 8.65
C SER A 586 -4.13 9.95 8.95
N GLU A 587 -4.60 9.14 7.98
CA GLU A 587 -4.63 7.67 8.09
C GLU A 587 -3.21 7.08 8.26
N ARG A 588 -2.26 7.51 7.43
CA ARG A 588 -0.84 7.08 7.47
C ARG A 588 -0.15 7.50 8.78
N MET A 589 -0.53 8.64 9.34
CA MET A 589 -0.01 9.13 10.62
C MET A 589 -0.63 8.37 11.79
N ARG A 590 -1.92 8.00 11.71
CA ARG A 590 -2.64 7.19 12.70
C ARG A 590 -2.09 5.77 12.76
N GLU A 591 -1.75 5.23 11.60
CA GLU A 591 -1.02 3.97 11.45
C GLU A 591 0.38 4.03 12.07
N ALA A 592 1.15 5.09 11.80
CA ALA A 592 2.47 5.27 12.43
C ALA A 592 2.38 5.31 13.96
N LEU A 593 1.39 6.01 14.51
CA LEU A 593 1.12 6.04 15.94
C LEU A 593 0.74 4.65 16.49
N SER A 594 -0.06 3.88 15.74
CA SER A 594 -0.44 2.50 16.10
C SER A 594 0.74 1.54 16.14
N VAL A 595 1.68 1.65 15.20
CA VAL A 595 2.92 0.85 15.20
C VAL A 595 3.76 1.18 16.44
N ILE A 596 3.87 2.44 16.84
CA ILE A 596 4.63 2.83 18.03
C ILE A 596 3.93 2.37 19.32
N ALA A 597 2.59 2.43 19.39
CA ALA A 597 1.79 1.89 20.49
C ALA A 597 1.97 0.36 20.67
N GLU A 598 2.19 -0.38 19.58
CA GLU A 598 2.54 -1.82 19.65
C GLU A 598 3.97 -2.08 20.11
N VAL A 599 4.93 -1.22 19.74
CA VAL A 599 6.36 -1.36 20.09
C VAL A 599 6.61 -1.00 21.55
N THR A 600 6.02 0.10 22.03
CA THR A 600 6.11 0.54 23.44
C THR A 600 5.20 -0.23 24.38
N ASN A 601 4.20 -0.94 23.82
CA ASN A 601 3.09 -1.55 24.56
C ASN A 601 2.29 -0.53 25.41
N SER A 602 2.18 0.71 24.92
CA SER A 602 1.42 1.76 25.60
C SER A 602 -0.08 1.53 25.56
N GLU A 603 -0.69 1.51 26.75
CA GLU A 603 -2.14 1.51 26.89
C GLU A 603 -2.74 2.90 26.63
N ARG A 604 -2.01 3.98 26.93
CA ARG A 604 -2.39 5.38 26.70
C ARG A 604 -2.53 5.66 25.20
N LEU A 605 -1.53 5.29 24.40
CA LEU A 605 -1.57 5.45 22.93
C LEU A 605 -2.69 4.63 22.28
N ARG A 606 -2.98 3.42 22.78
CA ARG A 606 -4.12 2.60 22.31
C ARG A 606 -5.47 3.23 22.62
N GLN A 607 -5.66 3.71 23.86
CA GLN A 607 -6.90 4.36 24.27
C GLN A 607 -7.12 5.69 23.53
N PHE A 608 -6.06 6.46 23.28
CA PHE A 608 -6.10 7.63 22.41
C PHE A 608 -6.52 7.26 20.97
N LEU A 609 -5.92 6.24 20.37
CA LEU A 609 -6.27 5.77 19.03
C LEU A 609 -7.75 5.34 18.94
N ALA A 610 -8.27 4.68 19.97
CA ALA A 610 -9.65 4.18 20.03
C ALA A 610 -10.70 5.27 20.33
N THR A 611 -10.38 6.25 21.18
CA THR A 611 -11.36 7.25 21.66
C THR A 611 -11.22 8.63 21.03
N GLY A 612 -10.07 8.95 20.42
CA GLY A 612 -9.74 10.28 19.89
C GLY A 612 -9.33 11.31 20.94
N ASN A 613 -9.40 10.97 22.24
CA ASN A 613 -8.98 11.83 23.35
C ASN A 613 -7.79 11.20 24.07
N ASP A 614 -6.83 12.00 24.54
CA ASP A 614 -5.77 11.49 25.41
C ASP A 614 -6.36 11.16 26.79
N PRO A 615 -6.19 9.91 27.31
CA PRO A 615 -6.56 9.59 28.69
C PRO A 615 -5.79 10.41 29.74
N GLY A 616 -4.70 11.07 29.32
CA GLY A 616 -3.70 11.63 30.20
C GLY A 616 -2.70 10.55 30.66
N ASP A 617 -1.60 10.99 31.26
CA ASP A 617 -0.58 10.08 31.72
C ASP A 617 -0.99 9.41 33.04
N SER A 618 -1.59 8.22 32.95
CA SER A 618 -2.07 7.44 34.10
C SER A 618 -0.97 7.02 35.09
N THR A 619 0.31 7.27 34.74
CA THR A 619 1.48 7.11 35.60
C THR A 619 1.72 8.30 36.53
N VAL A 620 1.12 9.49 36.28
CA VAL A 620 1.30 10.71 37.10
C VAL A 620 0.25 10.79 38.22
N ILE A 621 0.22 9.79 39.10
CA ILE A 621 -0.50 9.87 40.39
C ILE A 621 0.49 10.31 41.48
N ASN A 622 0.86 11.59 41.48
CA ASN A 622 1.24 12.43 42.63
C ASN A 622 1.80 13.78 42.14
N ILE A 623 0.97 14.80 42.04
CA ILE A 623 1.44 16.17 41.78
C ILE A 623 1.76 16.83 43.12
N SER A 624 3.04 17.00 43.42
CA SER A 624 3.49 17.78 44.59
C SER A 624 3.01 19.24 44.47
N PRO A 625 2.59 19.91 45.56
CA PRO A 625 2.29 21.35 45.53
C PRO A 625 3.52 22.23 45.21
N GLU A 626 4.73 21.66 45.25
CA GLU A 626 5.94 22.35 44.77
C GLU A 626 5.96 22.52 43.23
N MET A 627 5.17 21.77 42.45
CA MET A 627 5.23 21.79 40.98
C MET A 627 4.41 22.96 40.36
N PRO A 628 5.02 23.81 39.52
CA PRO A 628 4.33 24.88 38.81
C PRO A 628 3.41 24.36 37.69
N ARG A 629 2.53 25.24 37.15
CA ARG A 629 1.41 24.86 36.27
C ARG A 629 1.67 25.10 34.78
N GLY A 630 1.14 24.20 33.96
CA GLY A 630 1.12 24.31 32.50
C GLY A 630 0.08 25.30 31.97
N LEU A 631 0.14 25.61 30.68
CA LEU A 631 -0.90 26.32 29.94
C LEU A 631 -1.47 25.46 28.80
N ASN A 632 -2.78 25.32 28.75
CA ASN A 632 -3.44 24.59 27.66
C ASN A 632 -3.36 25.40 26.35
N GLN A 633 -3.00 24.71 25.27
CA GLN A 633 -2.78 25.30 23.96
C GLN A 633 -4.08 25.77 23.29
N LEU A 634 -4.06 26.93 22.64
CA LEU A 634 -5.18 27.54 21.89
C LEU A 634 -4.87 27.59 20.38
N GLY A 635 -4.53 26.44 19.78
CA GLY A 635 -4.07 26.35 18.39
C GLY A 635 -2.56 26.59 18.29
N ASN A 636 -2.11 27.52 17.45
CA ASN A 636 -0.69 27.79 17.22
C ASN A 636 -0.08 28.78 18.26
N THR A 637 -0.35 28.60 19.55
CA THR A 637 -0.05 29.61 20.60
C THR A 637 1.12 29.26 21.55
N CYS A 638 1.92 28.24 21.27
CA CYS A 638 2.96 27.74 22.20
C CYS A 638 4.05 28.80 22.54
N TYR A 639 4.34 29.71 21.60
CA TYR A 639 5.24 30.84 21.86
C TYR A 639 4.63 31.83 22.85
N LEU A 640 3.33 32.08 22.76
CA LEU A 640 2.59 32.93 23.69
C LEU A 640 2.47 32.25 25.07
N ASN A 641 2.20 30.95 25.14
CA ASN A 641 2.20 30.21 26.40
C ASN A 641 3.55 30.31 27.12
N SER A 642 4.64 30.04 26.39
CA SER A 642 6.02 30.20 26.90
C SER A 642 6.30 31.62 27.40
N LEU A 643 5.83 32.64 26.68
CA LEU A 643 5.98 34.05 27.04
C LEU A 643 5.16 34.44 28.28
N LEU A 644 3.92 33.97 28.40
CA LEU A 644 3.03 34.23 29.53
C LEU A 644 3.54 33.58 30.82
N GLN A 645 4.00 32.32 30.74
CA GLN A 645 4.65 31.63 31.86
C GLN A 645 5.99 32.28 32.23
N TYR A 646 6.77 32.77 31.27
CA TYR A 646 7.99 33.55 31.55
C TYR A 646 7.68 34.87 32.27
N PHE A 647 6.66 35.64 31.85
CA PHE A 647 6.28 36.87 32.56
C PHE A 647 5.83 36.60 34.01
N TYR A 648 5.29 35.42 34.31
CA TYR A 648 4.86 35.01 35.65
C TYR A 648 6.03 34.77 36.62
N THR A 649 7.21 34.34 36.13
CA THR A 649 8.40 34.15 36.99
C THR A 649 9.07 35.48 37.40
N ILE A 650 8.70 36.61 36.77
CA ILE A 650 9.27 37.92 37.06
C ILE A 650 8.52 38.58 38.24
N LYS A 651 9.15 38.54 39.41
CA LYS A 651 8.61 38.97 40.71
C LYS A 651 8.06 40.40 40.70
N ASP A 652 8.86 41.35 40.23
CA ASP A 652 8.48 42.77 40.10
C ASP A 652 7.28 42.97 39.16
N LEU A 653 7.21 42.18 38.08
CA LEU A 653 6.18 42.30 37.04
C LEU A 653 4.85 41.70 37.53
N ARG A 654 4.92 40.52 38.16
CA ARG A 654 3.79 39.85 38.82
C ARG A 654 3.16 40.74 39.90
N ALA A 655 3.99 41.36 40.74
CA ALA A 655 3.55 42.31 41.76
C ALA A 655 2.90 43.57 41.16
N ALA A 656 3.48 44.15 40.10
CA ALA A 656 2.91 45.32 39.42
C ALA A 656 1.52 45.00 38.81
N ILE A 657 1.39 43.87 38.12
CA ILE A 657 0.13 43.40 37.50
C ILE A 657 -0.94 43.14 38.56
N ALA A 658 -0.62 42.41 39.64
CA ALA A 658 -1.54 42.15 40.74
C ALA A 658 -2.00 43.44 41.45
N SER A 659 -1.11 44.43 41.61
CA SER A 659 -1.47 45.73 42.15
C SER A 659 -2.47 46.49 41.27
N LEU A 660 -2.34 46.40 39.93
CA LEU A 660 -3.24 47.11 39.01
C LEU A 660 -4.65 46.49 38.99
N ALA A 661 -4.74 45.15 39.05
CA ALA A 661 -6.02 44.44 39.09
C ALA A 661 -6.80 44.68 40.40
N THR A 662 -6.09 44.79 41.52
CA THR A 662 -6.70 45.13 42.83
C THR A 662 -6.98 46.63 42.99
N ALA A 663 -6.27 47.51 42.28
CA ALA A 663 -6.32 48.95 42.51
C ALA A 663 -7.67 49.61 42.23
N ASP A 664 -8.49 49.15 41.28
CA ASP A 664 -9.87 49.64 41.18
C ASP A 664 -10.84 48.84 40.30
N ALA A 665 -11.75 48.08 40.92
CA ALA A 665 -12.99 47.63 40.26
C ALA A 665 -14.12 48.69 40.32
N LYS A 666 -13.86 49.91 40.84
CA LYS A 666 -14.89 50.90 41.20
C LYS A 666 -14.65 52.34 40.70
N SER A 667 -13.51 52.67 40.08
CA SER A 667 -13.26 54.01 39.48
C SER A 667 -13.12 54.04 37.95
N PHE A 668 -13.36 52.93 37.25
CA PHE A 668 -13.13 52.80 35.80
C PHE A 668 -13.88 53.82 34.90
N ASP A 669 -14.94 54.49 35.37
CA ASP A 669 -15.76 55.41 34.56
C ASP A 669 -15.33 56.90 34.56
N GLU A 670 -14.74 57.44 35.65
CA GLU A 670 -14.68 58.91 35.85
C GLU A 670 -13.28 59.54 36.09
N LYS A 671 -12.24 59.07 35.39
CA LYS A 671 -11.04 59.90 35.12
C LYS A 671 -10.97 60.31 33.64
N LYS A 672 -11.49 61.51 33.35
CA LYS A 672 -11.34 62.18 32.04
C LYS A 672 -9.90 62.70 31.89
N PHE A 673 -9.03 61.89 31.29
CA PHE A 673 -7.75 62.36 30.73
C PHE A 673 -8.00 63.53 29.77
N THR A 674 -7.17 64.58 29.81
CA THR A 674 -7.28 65.72 28.90
C THR A 674 -6.35 65.56 27.70
N ASP A 675 -6.69 66.19 26.58
CA ASP A 675 -5.91 66.06 25.33
C ASP A 675 -4.46 66.56 25.46
N ASP A 676 -4.17 67.39 26.46
CA ASP A 676 -2.80 67.85 26.75
C ASP A 676 -1.99 66.85 27.61
N ASP A 677 -2.65 65.90 28.30
CA ASP A 677 -1.97 64.78 28.95
C ASP A 677 -1.55 63.75 27.88
N LEU A 678 -2.48 63.39 26.98
CA LEU A 678 -2.25 62.46 25.86
C LEU A 678 -1.14 62.93 24.90
N LYS A 679 -0.91 64.24 24.75
CA LYS A 679 0.20 64.80 23.96
C LYS A 679 1.58 64.72 24.63
N ARG A 680 1.64 64.58 25.96
CA ARG A 680 2.90 64.61 26.73
C ARG A 680 3.58 63.25 26.81
N HIS A 681 2.82 62.17 26.79
CA HIS A 681 3.35 60.82 26.91
C HIS A 681 3.68 60.21 25.55
N ARG A 682 4.88 59.64 25.43
CA ARG A 682 5.31 58.82 24.30
C ARG A 682 5.86 57.49 24.80
N VAL A 683 5.40 56.40 24.21
CA VAL A 683 5.93 55.05 24.41
C VAL A 683 6.54 54.61 23.08
N GLY A 684 7.79 54.14 23.09
CA GLY A 684 8.55 53.87 21.84
C GLY A 684 8.71 55.08 20.90
N GLY A 685 8.47 56.31 21.37
CA GLY A 685 8.42 57.53 20.55
C GLY A 685 7.06 57.81 19.87
N ARG A 686 6.17 56.82 19.82
CA ARG A 686 4.78 56.90 19.33
C ARG A 686 3.88 57.62 20.35
N LEU A 687 2.86 58.33 19.87
CA LEU A 687 1.79 58.89 20.70
C LEU A 687 0.78 57.78 21.01
N VAL A 688 0.39 57.64 22.27
CA VAL A 688 -0.56 56.61 22.72
C VAL A 688 -1.99 57.15 22.64
N THR A 689 -2.88 56.39 22.00
CA THR A 689 -4.30 56.74 21.87
C THR A 689 -5.12 56.29 23.08
N ARG A 690 -6.28 56.94 23.29
CA ARG A 690 -7.24 56.50 24.32
C ARG A 690 -7.80 55.09 24.07
N ARG A 691 -7.85 54.63 22.81
CA ARG A 691 -8.22 53.26 22.41
C ARG A 691 -7.18 52.26 22.90
N GLU A 692 -5.89 52.53 22.65
CA GLU A 692 -4.77 51.70 23.14
C GLU A 692 -4.74 51.62 24.66
N ILE A 693 -4.93 52.73 25.40
CA ILE A 693 -4.98 52.69 26.88
C ILE A 693 -6.06 51.74 27.40
N MET A 694 -7.27 51.74 26.80
CA MET A 694 -8.34 50.83 27.21
C MET A 694 -8.07 49.37 26.81
N ARG A 695 -7.48 49.13 25.62
CA ARG A 695 -7.00 47.80 25.18
C ARG A 695 -5.98 47.23 26.18
N SER A 696 -4.94 48.00 26.48
CA SER A 696 -3.86 47.63 27.40
C SER A 696 -4.36 47.32 28.80
N LYS A 697 -5.32 48.09 29.33
CA LYS A 697 -5.92 47.78 30.65
C LYS A 697 -6.77 46.51 30.64
N LYS A 698 -7.50 46.21 29.55
CA LYS A 698 -8.19 44.92 29.41
C LYS A 698 -7.19 43.75 29.35
N PHE A 699 -6.09 43.92 28.62
CA PHE A 699 -5.01 42.94 28.54
C PHE A 699 -4.41 42.63 29.93
N VAL A 700 -4.02 43.66 30.70
CA VAL A 700 -3.42 43.46 32.02
C VAL A 700 -4.39 42.86 33.04
N ASN A 701 -5.69 43.18 32.98
CA ASN A 701 -6.70 42.52 33.83
C ASN A 701 -6.78 41.01 33.52
N LEU A 702 -6.90 40.63 32.25
CA LEU A 702 -6.95 39.22 31.84
C LEU A 702 -5.62 38.47 32.13
N LEU A 703 -4.49 39.19 32.12
CA LEU A 703 -3.19 38.65 32.52
C LEU A 703 -3.10 38.42 34.03
N ALA A 704 -3.66 39.32 34.84
CA ALA A 704 -3.78 39.13 36.28
C ALA A 704 -4.70 37.95 36.64
N ASP A 705 -5.84 37.80 35.94
CA ASP A 705 -6.72 36.64 36.07
C ASP A 705 -5.97 35.34 35.72
N LEU A 706 -5.13 35.35 34.67
CA LEU A 706 -4.32 34.18 34.32
C LEU A 706 -3.27 33.85 35.40
N PHE A 707 -2.58 34.86 35.93
CA PHE A 707 -1.58 34.69 36.99
C PHE A 707 -2.22 34.14 38.28
N TRP A 708 -3.40 34.64 38.65
CA TRP A 708 -4.18 34.09 39.77
C TRP A 708 -4.55 32.62 39.54
N ASN A 709 -5.02 32.26 38.34
CA ASN A 709 -5.34 30.86 38.04
C ASN A 709 -4.09 29.96 38.05
N LEU A 710 -2.92 30.44 37.60
CA LEU A 710 -1.65 29.70 37.71
C LEU A 710 -1.21 29.46 39.16
N GLU A 711 -1.50 30.41 40.07
CA GLU A 711 -1.18 30.32 41.50
C GLU A 711 -2.08 29.34 42.26
N PHE A 712 -3.39 29.34 41.96
CA PHE A 712 -4.38 28.62 42.76
C PHE A 712 -4.93 27.31 42.14
N CYS A 713 -4.90 27.11 40.82
CA CYS A 713 -5.68 26.03 40.20
C CYS A 713 -5.21 24.60 40.58
N GLU A 714 -6.17 23.68 40.76
CA GLU A 714 -5.93 22.27 41.12
C GLU A 714 -5.48 21.41 39.93
N THR A 715 -5.84 21.77 38.70
CA THR A 715 -5.43 21.07 37.48
C THR A 715 -3.93 21.21 37.19
N THR A 716 -3.36 20.28 36.42
CA THR A 716 -1.97 20.36 35.91
C THR A 716 -1.70 21.62 35.09
N ALA A 717 -2.69 22.03 34.29
CA ALA A 717 -2.60 23.17 33.40
C ALA A 717 -3.86 24.04 33.43
N VAL A 718 -3.68 25.33 33.11
CA VAL A 718 -4.72 26.36 33.05
C VAL A 718 -4.95 26.75 31.58
N THR A 719 -6.20 27.00 31.18
CA THR A 719 -6.49 27.50 29.82
C THR A 719 -6.50 29.03 29.81
N PRO A 720 -5.66 29.71 29.02
CA PRO A 720 -5.75 31.16 28.85
C PRO A 720 -7.10 31.61 28.28
N ALA A 721 -7.49 32.86 28.55
CA ALA A 721 -8.67 33.43 27.89
C ALA A 721 -8.39 33.67 26.40
N ILE A 722 -9.32 33.28 25.52
CA ILE A 722 -9.20 33.52 24.05
C ILE A 722 -9.04 35.02 23.76
N GLU A 723 -9.68 35.89 24.56
CA GLU A 723 -9.48 37.35 24.47
C GLU A 723 -8.06 37.78 24.84
N LEU A 724 -7.42 37.16 25.84
CA LEU A 724 -6.02 37.47 26.20
C LEU A 724 -5.08 37.14 25.04
N ALA A 725 -5.28 35.99 24.39
CA ALA A 725 -4.53 35.60 23.21
C ALA A 725 -4.75 36.57 22.03
N LYS A 726 -6.00 36.94 21.74
CA LYS A 726 -6.30 37.93 20.69
C LYS A 726 -5.64 39.29 20.98
N LEU A 727 -5.66 39.76 22.23
CA LEU A 727 -5.01 41.01 22.63
C LEU A 727 -3.47 40.95 22.55
N ALA A 728 -2.87 39.79 22.85
CA ALA A 728 -1.42 39.59 22.77
C ALA A 728 -0.88 39.54 21.33
N LEU A 729 -1.64 38.97 20.40
CA LEU A 729 -1.19 38.72 19.03
C LEU A 729 -1.54 39.83 18.04
N VAL A 730 -2.69 40.50 18.21
CA VAL A 730 -3.16 41.54 17.27
C VAL A 730 -2.73 42.92 17.78
N THR A 731 -2.08 43.73 16.94
CA THR A 731 -1.68 45.10 17.29
C THR A 731 -2.85 46.08 17.18
N SER A 732 -2.64 47.32 17.62
CA SER A 732 -3.64 48.39 17.44
C SER A 732 -3.80 48.87 16.01
N GLN A 733 -2.90 48.51 15.08
CA GLN A 733 -3.02 48.87 13.67
C GLN A 733 -3.76 47.81 12.86
N ASP A 734 -3.55 46.53 13.15
CA ASP A 734 -4.26 45.43 12.47
C ASP A 734 -5.78 45.56 12.66
N GLU A 735 -6.24 45.93 13.87
CA GLU A 735 -7.67 46.18 14.12
C GLU A 735 -8.22 47.41 13.40
N GLU A 736 -7.38 48.38 13.01
CA GLU A 736 -7.80 49.55 12.22
C GLU A 736 -7.83 49.25 10.71
N GLU A 737 -6.97 48.35 10.21
CA GLU A 737 -7.08 47.81 8.85
C GLU A 737 -8.31 46.87 8.73
N ASP A 738 -8.56 45.99 9.72
CA ASP A 738 -9.78 45.17 9.78
C ASP A 738 -11.05 46.07 9.86
N GLU A 739 -11.12 47.03 10.81
CA GLU A 739 -12.29 47.93 10.97
C GLU A 739 -12.58 48.82 9.75
N THR A 740 -11.59 49.06 8.88
CA THR A 740 -11.77 49.82 7.63
C THR A 740 -12.09 48.92 6.44
N SER A 741 -11.57 47.69 6.40
CA SER A 741 -11.94 46.70 5.38
C SER A 741 -13.44 46.35 5.42
N ASP A 742 -13.99 46.12 6.63
CA ASP A 742 -15.40 45.76 6.87
C ASP A 742 -16.41 46.86 6.46
N LYS A 743 -15.94 48.08 6.19
CA LYS A 743 -16.78 49.21 5.77
C LYS A 743 -16.69 49.55 4.29
N ALA A 744 -15.83 48.87 3.52
CA ALA A 744 -15.59 49.16 2.10
C ALA A 744 -16.64 48.54 1.14
N GLY A 745 -17.94 48.60 1.50
CA GLY A 745 -19.04 47.96 0.78
C GLY A 745 -20.13 48.92 0.30
N THR A 746 -19.92 49.54 -0.87
CA THR A 746 -20.76 50.62 -1.50
C THR A 746 -20.69 51.98 -0.76
N ASP A 747 -20.73 53.14 -1.40
CA ASP A 747 -21.13 53.48 -2.78
C ASP A 747 -20.36 54.72 -3.34
N SER A 748 -20.47 54.95 -4.66
CA SER A 748 -20.24 56.19 -5.45
C SER A 748 -18.93 57.01 -5.31
N SER A 749 -18.16 56.95 -6.40
CA SER A 749 -17.14 57.91 -6.89
C SER A 749 -17.52 59.40 -6.94
N ASN A 750 -16.55 60.32 -6.77
CA ASN A 750 -16.04 61.28 -7.80
C ASN A 750 -15.15 62.43 -7.24
N ASP A 751 -14.45 63.12 -8.15
CA ASP A 751 -13.70 64.40 -8.04
C ASP A 751 -12.53 64.45 -7.01
N THR A 752 -11.26 64.58 -7.44
CA THR A 752 -10.54 65.79 -7.93
C THR A 752 -10.60 66.97 -6.95
N ASP A 753 -9.51 67.64 -6.55
CA ASP A 753 -8.31 68.06 -7.31
C ASP A 753 -7.03 68.10 -6.41
N ALA A 754 -5.87 68.49 -6.95
CA ALA A 754 -4.55 68.34 -6.31
C ALA A 754 -3.84 69.64 -5.85
N THR A 755 -3.32 69.61 -4.62
CA THR A 755 -2.18 70.42 -4.14
C THR A 755 -1.32 69.52 -3.24
N LEU A 756 -0.05 69.19 -3.48
CA LEU A 756 1.03 69.84 -4.23
C LEU A 756 1.54 71.14 -3.58
N VAL A 757 2.37 70.98 -2.55
CA VAL A 757 3.62 71.75 -2.33
C VAL A 757 4.55 70.96 -1.40
N ASP A 758 5.84 71.00 -1.70
CA ASP A 758 6.91 70.49 -0.84
C ASP A 758 7.26 71.48 0.30
N ASP A 759 7.97 70.92 1.28
CA ASP A 759 9.15 71.50 1.93
C ASP A 759 9.08 72.65 2.97
N MET A 760 9.73 72.31 4.10
CA MET A 760 10.75 73.11 4.79
C MET A 760 10.34 74.15 5.84
N ALA A 761 11.16 74.19 6.91
CA ALA A 761 11.02 75.03 8.09
C ALA A 761 11.20 76.55 7.84
N PRO A 762 10.65 77.40 8.73
CA PRO A 762 10.92 78.84 8.69
C PRO A 762 12.42 79.14 8.92
N ARG A 763 12.97 80.00 8.05
CA ARG A 763 14.40 80.31 7.98
C ARG A 763 14.87 81.38 8.98
N SER A 764 16.16 81.28 9.30
CA SER A 764 17.12 82.39 9.17
C SER A 764 18.42 81.85 8.55
N SER A 765 19.12 82.50 7.61
CA SER A 765 18.90 83.79 6.92
C SER A 765 19.97 84.03 5.81
N PHE A 766 19.58 84.49 4.60
CA PHE A 766 20.35 85.28 3.57
C PHE A 766 21.77 84.81 3.09
N ASP A 767 22.27 85.00 1.85
CA ASP A 767 21.82 85.71 0.61
C ASP A 767 22.51 85.16 -0.69
N ARG A 768 22.09 85.63 -1.90
CA ARG A 768 22.73 85.74 -3.28
C ARG A 768 24.06 85.02 -3.71
N SER A 769 24.44 84.83 -5.00
CA SER A 769 23.84 84.62 -6.36
C SER A 769 24.91 84.85 -7.49
N SER A 770 25.03 84.22 -8.68
CA SER A 770 24.45 82.97 -9.26
C SER A 770 25.16 82.39 -10.55
N PRO A 771 25.36 83.07 -11.72
CA PRO A 771 25.37 82.38 -13.05
C PRO A 771 26.51 82.78 -14.07
N PRO A 772 26.54 82.33 -15.36
CA PRO A 772 26.42 80.97 -15.96
C PRO A 772 27.36 80.63 -17.19
N ALA A 773 27.30 79.39 -17.73
CA ALA A 773 27.68 78.92 -19.11
C ALA A 773 29.19 78.87 -19.52
N THR A 774 29.70 78.19 -20.60
CA THR A 774 29.13 77.44 -21.77
C THR A 774 30.14 76.42 -22.44
N GLN A 775 29.66 75.22 -22.87
CA GLN A 775 30.05 74.31 -24.01
C GLN A 775 31.51 73.88 -24.45
N LEU A 776 31.58 72.62 -24.96
CA LEU A 776 32.23 72.06 -26.21
C LEU A 776 33.52 71.15 -26.18
N GLN A 777 33.46 70.05 -26.98
CA GLN A 777 34.53 69.19 -27.63
C GLN A 777 34.97 67.78 -27.08
N SER A 778 34.64 66.73 -27.88
CA SER A 778 35.51 65.61 -28.37
C SER A 778 36.09 64.53 -27.37
N PRO A 779 36.84 63.45 -27.77
CA PRO A 779 36.28 62.07 -27.70
C PRO A 779 37.17 60.88 -27.20
N LYS A 780 36.58 59.83 -26.58
CA LYS A 780 36.92 58.36 -26.69
C LYS A 780 36.40 57.48 -25.52
N SER A 781 36.21 56.19 -25.80
CA SER A 781 36.11 55.01 -24.89
C SER A 781 34.86 54.79 -24.01
N PRO A 782 34.55 53.51 -23.62
CA PRO A 782 33.34 53.09 -22.89
C PRO A 782 33.59 53.00 -21.36
N THR A 783 32.63 52.70 -20.46
CA THR A 783 31.31 52.03 -20.55
C THR A 783 30.24 52.78 -19.75
N GLY A 784 28.94 52.53 -20.00
CA GLY A 784 27.83 53.18 -19.29
C GLY A 784 26.58 52.29 -19.17
N SER A 785 25.81 52.49 -18.10
CA SER A 785 24.59 51.72 -17.75
C SER A 785 23.43 52.70 -17.51
N VAL A 786 22.31 52.55 -18.24
CA VAL A 786 21.32 53.64 -18.41
C VAL A 786 19.86 53.14 -18.44
N LEU A 787 18.97 53.99 -17.93
CA LEU A 787 17.53 53.87 -17.79
C LEU A 787 16.75 53.92 -19.14
N GLY A 788 15.46 53.57 -19.11
CA GLY A 788 14.44 54.37 -19.85
C GLY A 788 13.36 53.63 -20.63
N LYS A 789 12.11 54.12 -20.51
CA LYS A 789 11.01 54.03 -21.48
C LYS A 789 10.42 55.46 -21.61
N ARG A 790 9.84 55.93 -22.73
CA ARG A 790 8.92 55.25 -23.68
C ARG A 790 9.07 55.77 -25.13
N SER A 791 8.41 55.04 -26.06
CA SER A 791 7.79 55.49 -27.34
C SER A 791 8.46 55.04 -28.66
N ARG A 792 7.69 54.27 -29.46
CA ARG A 792 7.47 54.29 -30.94
C ARG A 792 8.55 54.94 -31.87
N ASP A 793 8.92 54.39 -33.03
CA ASP A 793 8.21 53.55 -34.02
C ASP A 793 9.16 52.88 -35.06
N ARG A 794 8.69 51.82 -35.75
CA ARG A 794 8.92 51.40 -37.18
C ARG A 794 10.26 50.86 -37.78
N ASP A 795 10.09 49.74 -38.50
CA ASP A 795 10.54 49.33 -39.87
C ASP A 795 12.04 49.23 -40.28
N GLY A 796 12.44 48.14 -41.00
CA GLY A 796 13.54 48.19 -42.01
C GLY A 796 14.61 47.06 -42.16
N GLU A 797 14.27 45.98 -42.88
CA GLU A 797 15.07 45.14 -43.85
C GLU A 797 16.64 44.95 -43.83
N SER A 798 17.06 43.66 -43.78
CA SER A 798 18.07 42.91 -44.60
C SER A 798 19.53 43.39 -44.89
N ALA A 799 20.52 42.45 -44.86
CA ALA A 799 21.21 41.84 -46.05
C ALA A 799 22.68 41.35 -45.85
N MET A 800 22.95 40.08 -46.27
CA MET A 800 24.20 39.44 -46.80
C MET A 800 25.56 39.48 -46.02
N ASP A 801 26.32 38.38 -45.80
CA ASP A 801 27.11 37.46 -46.71
C ASP A 801 28.51 38.09 -47.07
N VAL A 802 29.70 37.43 -47.19
CA VAL A 802 30.14 36.17 -47.83
C VAL A 802 31.56 35.69 -47.33
N ASP A 803 31.85 34.37 -47.48
CA ASP A 803 33.16 33.70 -47.83
C ASP A 803 34.18 33.07 -46.84
N THR A 804 34.92 32.04 -47.34
CA THR A 804 35.85 31.13 -46.58
C THR A 804 37.32 31.12 -47.13
N PRO A 805 37.98 30.10 -47.80
CA PRO A 805 37.85 28.63 -47.91
C PRO A 805 39.15 27.75 -47.81
N ALA A 806 39.09 26.59 -47.11
CA ALA A 806 39.81 25.32 -47.38
C ALA A 806 41.38 25.26 -47.24
N HIS A 807 42.12 24.13 -47.37
CA HIS A 807 41.96 22.72 -47.84
C HIS A 807 42.80 21.77 -46.92
N THR A 808 42.69 20.43 -46.74
CA THR A 808 42.20 19.21 -47.47
C THR A 808 43.07 18.70 -48.64
N PRO A 809 43.07 17.40 -49.03
CA PRO A 809 42.60 16.14 -48.41
C PRO A 809 43.83 15.27 -47.99
N PRO A 810 43.84 13.90 -47.94
CA PRO A 810 42.79 12.86 -47.88
C PRO A 810 42.92 12.01 -46.57
N GLY A 811 42.30 10.84 -46.32
CA GLY A 811 41.40 9.99 -47.12
C GLY A 811 42.09 8.82 -47.86
N PRO A 812 41.43 7.67 -48.14
CA PRO A 812 40.11 7.20 -47.66
C PRO A 812 40.25 6.60 -46.23
N SER A 813 39.41 5.72 -45.64
CA SER A 813 38.20 4.95 -46.02
C SER A 813 37.40 4.64 -44.72
N ALA A 814 36.18 4.11 -44.67
CA ALA A 814 35.28 3.54 -45.69
C ALA A 814 33.79 3.71 -45.29
N LEU A 815 32.88 3.10 -46.06
CA LEU A 815 31.52 2.62 -45.69
C LEU A 815 30.92 3.18 -44.36
N SER A 816 30.31 4.38 -44.26
CA SER A 816 29.10 4.88 -44.98
C SER A 816 27.82 4.08 -44.66
N PRO A 817 26.60 4.67 -44.66
CA PRO A 817 26.19 6.04 -44.25
C PRO A 817 24.79 6.03 -43.49
N PRO A 818 23.83 7.01 -43.57
CA PRO A 818 23.57 7.85 -42.38
C PRO A 818 22.10 8.35 -42.09
N THR A 819 21.86 8.97 -40.91
CA THR A 819 21.04 10.22 -40.66
C THR A 819 19.55 10.37 -41.15
N MET A 820 18.71 11.34 -40.73
CA MET A 820 18.88 12.53 -39.86
C MET A 820 17.57 13.02 -39.16
N LYS A 821 17.76 13.98 -38.25
CA LYS A 821 16.81 15.02 -37.78
C LYS A 821 16.04 15.66 -38.97
N ALA A 822 14.72 15.84 -38.91
CA ALA A 822 13.97 16.90 -38.21
C ALA A 822 14.26 18.35 -38.70
N SER A 823 13.25 18.97 -39.35
CA SER A 823 12.95 20.41 -39.58
C SER A 823 14.05 21.39 -40.04
N GLY A 824 13.84 22.30 -41.01
CA GLY A 824 12.65 22.61 -41.83
C GLY A 824 12.42 24.13 -42.02
N SER A 825 11.88 24.55 -43.17
CA SER A 825 11.37 25.90 -43.52
C SER A 825 10.89 25.88 -45.00
N GLY A 826 10.11 26.83 -45.54
CA GLY A 826 9.31 27.95 -45.00
C GLY A 826 8.05 28.11 -45.89
N GLU A 827 7.29 29.21 -45.97
CA GLU A 827 7.29 30.57 -45.40
C GLU A 827 5.79 30.95 -45.13
N GLU A 828 5.33 32.08 -44.58
CA GLU A 828 5.77 33.50 -44.64
C GLU A 828 5.43 34.31 -43.37
N ALA A 829 6.02 35.52 -43.32
CA ALA A 829 5.55 36.75 -42.65
C ALA A 829 5.60 36.84 -41.11
N ALA A 830 5.76 38.09 -40.63
CA ALA A 830 6.01 38.42 -39.22
C ALA A 830 5.35 39.73 -38.79
N SER A 831 5.14 39.93 -37.47
CA SER A 831 5.52 41.17 -36.76
C SER A 831 5.18 41.18 -35.24
N PHE A 832 6.08 41.80 -34.46
CA PHE A 832 5.93 42.37 -33.11
C PHE A 832 5.36 41.54 -31.91
N ILE A 833 6.22 40.69 -31.31
CA ILE A 833 6.96 40.96 -30.04
C ILE A 833 6.21 41.75 -28.93
N GLU A 834 6.14 41.34 -27.64
CA GLU A 834 6.56 40.09 -26.96
C GLU A 834 5.91 39.94 -25.56
N ASN A 835 5.62 38.69 -25.16
CA ASN A 835 5.92 37.98 -23.89
C ASN A 835 5.75 38.66 -22.49
N ALA A 836 5.30 37.96 -21.43
CA ALA A 836 5.00 36.52 -21.29
C ALA A 836 4.02 36.17 -20.13
N ILE A 837 3.30 35.04 -20.30
CA ILE A 837 2.77 34.10 -19.29
C ILE A 837 1.83 34.68 -18.19
N GLY A 838 0.55 34.33 -18.31
CA GLY A 838 -0.47 34.36 -17.24
C GLY A 838 -1.54 33.29 -17.52
N SER A 839 -1.99 32.55 -16.50
CA SER A 839 -2.71 31.28 -16.67
C SER A 839 -4.22 31.35 -16.36
N SER A 840 -4.91 30.22 -16.55
CA SER A 840 -6.33 29.92 -16.29
C SER A 840 -7.33 30.26 -17.39
N SER A 841 -8.09 29.24 -17.83
CA SER A 841 -9.20 29.33 -18.78
C SER A 841 -10.32 28.37 -18.37
N LYS A 842 -11.58 28.78 -18.61
CA LYS A 842 -12.80 28.09 -18.15
C LYS A 842 -13.25 26.99 -19.12
N ARG A 843 -14.01 26.01 -18.62
CA ARG A 843 -14.89 25.11 -19.42
C ARG A 843 -15.96 25.93 -20.18
N PRO A 844 -16.60 25.43 -21.26
CA PRO A 844 -17.82 24.60 -21.07
C PRO A 844 -18.23 23.57 -22.16
N ALA A 845 -18.80 22.44 -21.70
CA ALA A 845 -20.05 21.78 -22.14
C ALA A 845 -20.22 21.04 -23.51
N THR A 846 -21.35 20.31 -23.57
CA THR A 846 -21.92 19.43 -24.62
C THR A 846 -21.29 18.02 -24.76
N SER A 847 -22.05 16.92 -24.88
CA SER A 847 -23.51 16.69 -24.65
C SER A 847 -23.80 15.20 -24.39
N ASP A 848 -24.94 14.91 -23.76
CA ASP A 848 -25.35 13.59 -23.24
C ASP A 848 -25.81 12.57 -24.31
N PRO A 849 -26.20 11.34 -23.90
CA PRO A 849 -27.64 11.09 -23.83
C PRO A 849 -28.14 10.43 -22.54
N ASP A 850 -29.36 10.81 -22.13
CA ASP A 850 -30.15 10.18 -21.06
C ASP A 850 -30.78 8.83 -21.45
N VAL A 851 -31.17 8.05 -20.44
CA VAL A 851 -32.40 7.23 -20.48
C VAL A 851 -33.16 7.42 -19.16
N GLU A 852 -34.49 7.57 -19.27
CA GLU A 852 -35.36 8.17 -18.25
C GLU A 852 -35.94 7.19 -17.22
N MET A 853 -36.55 7.74 -16.16
CA MET A 853 -37.54 7.04 -15.32
C MET A 853 -38.81 7.90 -15.12
N GLN A 854 -39.66 7.86 -16.15
CA GLN A 854 -41.13 8.07 -16.20
C GLN A 854 -41.79 9.34 -15.61
N GLU A 855 -42.71 9.86 -16.43
CA GLU A 855 -43.66 10.95 -16.15
C GLU A 855 -44.83 10.51 -15.25
N ASP A 856 -45.56 11.51 -14.71
CA ASP A 856 -47.03 11.45 -14.67
C ASP A 856 -47.65 12.87 -14.73
N SER A 857 -48.90 12.98 -15.19
CA SER A 857 -49.79 14.18 -15.15
C SER A 857 -49.54 15.38 -16.10
N SER A 858 -49.60 15.13 -17.42
CA SER A 858 -50.47 15.85 -18.38
C SER A 858 -50.70 17.40 -18.29
N SER A 859 -49.99 18.15 -19.14
CA SER A 859 -50.49 19.18 -20.10
C SER A 859 -51.66 20.15 -19.76
N GLN A 860 -51.45 21.47 -19.91
CA GLN A 860 -51.94 22.29 -21.07
C GLN A 860 -51.72 23.83 -20.96
N ALA A 861 -51.61 24.47 -22.14
CA ALA A 861 -51.97 25.86 -22.49
C ALA A 861 -51.21 27.10 -21.92
N ALA A 862 -50.59 27.80 -22.86
CA ALA A 862 -49.92 29.11 -22.81
C ALA A 862 -50.65 30.30 -22.13
N GLY A 863 -49.86 31.26 -21.61
CA GLY A 863 -50.33 32.59 -21.20
C GLY A 863 -49.18 33.57 -20.90
N ASN A 864 -49.25 34.80 -21.41
CA ASN A 864 -48.18 35.81 -21.33
C ASN A 864 -48.32 36.75 -20.12
N GLY A 865 -47.24 36.96 -19.35
CA GLY A 865 -46.89 38.29 -18.83
C GLY A 865 -46.90 38.59 -17.31
N LYS A 866 -45.75 39.12 -16.84
CA LYS A 866 -45.51 40.00 -15.66
C LYS A 866 -45.49 39.41 -14.22
N VAL A 867 -44.26 39.18 -13.74
CA VAL A 867 -43.68 39.51 -12.41
C VAL A 867 -44.50 39.26 -11.11
N PRO A 868 -44.13 38.24 -10.33
CA PRO A 868 -44.38 38.10 -8.88
C PRO A 868 -43.12 38.34 -7.99
N PRO A 869 -43.21 38.30 -6.64
CA PRO A 869 -42.26 38.95 -5.70
C PRO A 869 -41.16 38.05 -5.08
N PRO A 870 -40.21 38.62 -4.27
CA PRO A 870 -39.16 37.86 -3.58
C PRO A 870 -39.67 37.03 -2.38
N LEU A 871 -38.90 36.00 -2.03
CA LEU A 871 -39.13 35.05 -0.93
C LEU A 871 -37.81 34.81 -0.13
N PRO A 872 -37.87 34.28 1.12
CA PRO A 872 -37.21 34.95 2.25
C PRO A 872 -35.70 34.77 2.39
N PRO A 873 -35.00 35.66 3.13
CA PRO A 873 -33.58 35.53 3.41
C PRO A 873 -33.28 34.28 4.25
N ARG A 874 -32.47 33.38 3.69
CA ARG A 874 -31.83 32.30 4.46
C ARG A 874 -30.79 32.96 5.37
N LYS A 875 -30.86 32.73 6.69
CA LYS A 875 -29.97 33.36 7.67
C LYS A 875 -28.50 33.19 7.26
N ALA A 876 -27.75 34.28 7.21
CA ALA A 876 -26.30 34.21 7.18
C ALA A 876 -25.82 33.49 8.44
N ARG A 877 -24.87 32.56 8.27
CA ARG A 877 -24.10 32.01 9.40
C ARG A 877 -23.09 33.08 9.77
N GLN A 878 -23.09 33.53 11.03
CA GLN A 878 -21.98 34.35 11.52
C GLN A 878 -20.73 33.48 11.54
N THR A 879 -19.78 33.81 10.67
CA THR A 879 -18.38 33.43 10.80
C THR A 879 -17.67 34.66 11.36
N ASP A 880 -17.17 34.57 12.59
CA ASP A 880 -16.23 35.57 13.11
C ASP A 880 -14.90 35.38 12.37
N ASP A 881 -14.67 36.17 11.32
CA ASP A 881 -13.44 36.03 10.50
C ASP A 881 -12.15 36.26 11.32
N SER A 882 -12.26 36.89 12.50
CA SER A 882 -11.15 36.99 13.46
C SER A 882 -10.64 35.65 14.03
N VAL A 883 -11.32 34.52 13.78
CA VAL A 883 -10.78 33.18 14.05
C VAL A 883 -9.64 32.83 13.08
N MET A 884 -9.58 33.41 11.88
CA MET A 884 -8.52 33.12 10.89
C MET A 884 -7.13 33.65 11.31
N MET A 885 -7.04 34.55 12.28
CA MET A 885 -5.74 35.04 12.79
C MET A 885 -4.97 33.98 13.60
N PHE A 886 -5.64 33.05 14.28
CA PHE A 886 -4.99 31.99 15.07
C PHE A 886 -4.17 30.99 14.23
N GLY A 887 -4.25 31.05 12.90
CA GLY A 887 -3.40 30.29 11.97
C GLY A 887 -2.05 30.93 11.65
N ARG A 888 -1.81 32.21 12.01
CA ARG A 888 -0.53 32.90 11.75
C ARG A 888 0.41 32.76 12.95
N GLN A 889 1.61 32.23 12.72
CA GLN A 889 2.69 32.24 13.71
C GLN A 889 3.43 33.58 13.64
N HIS A 890 3.43 34.34 14.75
CA HIS A 890 4.21 35.57 14.92
C HIS A 890 5.59 35.27 15.51
N ASP A 891 6.54 36.20 15.38
CA ASP A 891 7.83 36.10 16.09
C ASP A 891 7.59 36.28 17.60
N VAL A 892 8.28 35.49 18.42
CA VAL A 892 8.25 35.61 19.89
C VAL A 892 8.67 37.01 20.31
N SER A 893 9.64 37.62 19.63
CA SER A 893 10.09 38.99 19.93
C SER A 893 9.02 40.05 19.59
N GLU A 894 8.28 39.88 18.50
CA GLU A 894 7.18 40.79 18.12
C GLU A 894 6.01 40.68 19.12
N CYS A 895 5.62 39.45 19.47
CA CYS A 895 4.63 39.19 20.50
C CYS A 895 5.07 39.73 21.87
N MET A 896 6.36 39.62 22.19
CA MET A 896 6.93 40.15 23.44
C MET A 896 6.93 41.67 23.46
N ASP A 897 7.39 42.36 22.41
CA ASP A 897 7.35 43.82 22.33
C ASP A 897 5.90 44.34 22.40
N ASN A 898 4.91 43.66 21.78
CA ASN A 898 3.50 44.03 21.91
C ASN A 898 2.97 43.86 23.35
N CYS A 899 3.26 42.73 24.00
CA CYS A 899 2.88 42.51 25.40
C CYS A 899 3.54 43.54 26.34
N MET A 900 4.82 43.84 26.11
CA MET A 900 5.59 44.83 26.87
C MET A 900 5.07 46.26 26.68
N PHE A 901 4.70 46.63 25.45
CA PHE A 901 4.03 47.89 25.14
C PHE A 901 2.68 48.01 25.84
N GLN A 902 1.88 46.94 25.86
CA GLN A 902 0.59 46.95 26.55
C GLN A 902 0.76 47.01 28.07
N ILE A 903 1.72 46.30 28.66
CA ILE A 903 2.00 46.39 30.10
C ILE A 903 2.52 47.78 30.48
N GLU A 904 3.47 48.36 29.73
CA GLU A 904 3.92 49.74 29.99
C GLU A 904 2.76 50.73 29.87
N THR A 905 1.93 50.62 28.84
CA THR A 905 0.79 51.52 28.60
C THR A 905 -0.29 51.42 29.68
N ALA A 906 -0.55 50.22 30.21
CA ALA A 906 -1.50 50.00 31.31
C ALA A 906 -0.99 50.53 32.66
N LEU A 907 0.32 50.43 32.91
CA LEU A 907 1.01 50.87 34.13
C LEU A 907 1.40 52.36 34.13
N LEU A 908 0.97 53.14 33.15
CA LEU A 908 1.12 54.61 33.17
C LEU A 908 0.26 55.22 34.29
N ASP A 909 0.90 55.55 35.43
CA ASP A 909 0.29 56.43 36.44
C ASP A 909 0.42 57.90 36.01
N PHE A 910 -0.72 58.59 35.99
CA PHE A 910 -0.83 60.01 35.63
C PHE A 910 -0.83 60.93 36.87
N GLN A 911 -0.61 60.41 38.09
CA GLN A 911 -0.76 61.16 39.35
C GLN A 911 0.49 61.21 40.26
N GLY A 912 1.70 61.01 39.71
CA GLY A 912 2.96 61.01 40.47
C GLY A 912 4.04 62.00 39.97
N MET A 913 4.27 63.07 40.75
CA MET A 913 5.43 64.00 40.77
C MET A 913 6.26 64.28 39.49
N ALA A 914 6.31 65.56 39.10
CA ALA A 914 7.28 66.07 38.14
C ALA A 914 8.63 66.45 38.82
N THR A 915 9.69 65.70 38.53
CA THR A 915 11.09 66.14 38.61
C THR A 915 11.88 65.64 37.41
N SER A 916 12.61 66.52 36.74
CA SER A 916 13.36 66.21 35.52
C SER A 916 14.73 65.59 35.82
N ASP A 917 14.86 64.27 35.63
CA ASP A 917 16.01 63.62 34.95
C ASP A 917 15.87 62.08 34.89
N ASP A 918 14.93 61.47 35.61
CA ASP A 918 14.89 60.01 35.78
C ASP A 918 14.12 59.28 34.66
N ASP A 919 14.84 58.70 33.70
CA ASP A 919 14.32 57.84 32.61
C ASP A 919 13.60 56.57 33.12
N LYS A 920 13.70 56.24 34.42
CA LYS A 920 13.36 54.91 34.99
C LYS A 920 11.99 54.86 35.70
N THR A 921 11.05 55.71 35.27
CA THR A 921 9.69 55.83 35.86
C THR A 921 8.77 54.63 35.62
N SER A 922 9.01 53.81 34.57
CA SER A 922 8.23 52.61 34.27
C SER A 922 8.96 51.34 34.73
N PRO A 923 8.31 50.38 35.43
CA PRO A 923 8.95 49.14 35.86
C PRO A 923 9.42 48.29 34.66
N VAL A 924 8.71 48.33 33.54
CA VAL A 924 9.09 47.69 32.28
C VAL A 924 10.44 48.23 31.78
N LYS A 925 10.59 49.56 31.74
CA LYS A 925 11.86 50.22 31.36
C LYS A 925 12.99 49.93 32.36
N ARG A 926 12.69 49.90 33.65
CA ARG A 926 13.68 49.60 34.72
C ARG A 926 14.26 48.19 34.61
N LEU A 927 13.45 47.22 34.20
CA LEU A 927 13.82 45.80 34.20
C LEU A 927 14.50 45.32 32.92
N PHE A 928 13.96 45.68 31.75
CA PHE A 928 14.32 45.05 30.48
C PHE A 928 15.17 45.93 29.54
N TYR A 929 15.29 47.24 29.78
CA TYR A 929 15.97 48.16 28.86
C TYR A 929 17.31 48.66 29.41
N GLY A 930 18.37 48.53 28.62
CA GLY A 930 19.69 49.11 28.88
C GLY A 930 20.04 50.25 27.93
N LYS A 931 21.12 50.98 28.22
CA LYS A 931 21.71 52.00 27.33
C LYS A 931 22.99 51.50 26.67
N LYS A 932 23.09 51.63 25.35
CA LYS A 932 24.29 51.33 24.54
C LYS A 932 24.76 52.58 23.81
N ARG A 933 26.07 52.73 23.60
CA ARG A 933 26.66 53.77 22.75
C ARG A 933 27.20 53.15 21.47
N GLN A 934 26.97 53.80 20.34
CA GLN A 934 27.51 53.43 19.04
C GLN A 934 28.54 54.46 18.59
N ARG A 935 29.68 54.00 18.04
CA ARG A 935 30.77 54.81 17.49
C ARG A 935 31.06 54.37 16.06
N LEU A 936 31.00 55.32 15.11
CA LEU A 936 31.37 55.08 13.72
C LEU A 936 32.80 55.56 13.45
N LEU A 937 33.67 54.64 13.02
CA LEU A 937 35.07 54.89 12.70
C LEU A 937 35.34 54.70 11.19
N SER A 938 36.12 55.61 10.59
CA SER A 938 36.59 55.48 9.21
C SER A 938 37.65 54.37 9.11
N LEU A 939 37.64 53.60 8.02
CA LEU A 939 38.65 52.57 7.73
C LEU A 939 39.80 53.09 6.82
N SER A 940 39.75 54.36 6.41
CA SER A 940 40.75 54.98 5.53
C SER A 940 41.98 55.46 6.30
N LEU A 941 43.18 55.01 5.91
CA LEU A 941 44.47 55.40 6.52
C LEU A 941 45.03 56.75 6.02
N ASN A 942 44.34 57.45 5.10
CA ASN A 942 44.87 58.60 4.34
C ASN A 942 43.96 59.84 4.40
N GLU A 943 43.39 60.19 5.56
CA GLU A 943 42.61 61.43 5.74
C GLU A 943 43.33 62.39 6.71
N ASP A 944 43.34 63.69 6.38
CA ASP A 944 44.10 64.73 7.09
C ASP A 944 43.63 64.92 8.55
N PRO A 945 44.54 65.30 9.48
CA PRO A 945 44.20 65.54 10.89
C PRO A 945 43.27 66.75 11.14
N LEU A 946 42.77 67.42 10.10
CA LEU A 946 41.72 68.45 10.19
C LEU A 946 40.29 67.89 10.07
N HIS A 947 40.08 66.60 9.81
CA HIS A 947 38.74 65.98 9.69
C HIS A 947 38.39 64.99 10.82
N GLN A 948 39.13 65.07 11.93
CA GLN A 948 38.97 64.23 13.12
C GLN A 948 37.75 64.60 14.00
N SER A 949 36.78 65.34 13.47
CA SER A 949 35.77 66.10 14.22
C SER A 949 34.33 65.59 14.11
N SER A 950 34.09 64.42 13.50
CA SER A 950 32.74 63.82 13.40
C SER A 950 32.73 62.31 13.70
N ILE A 951 33.27 61.93 14.86
CA ILE A 951 32.84 60.69 15.51
C ILE A 951 31.35 60.90 15.86
N HIS A 952 30.46 60.32 15.06
CA HIS A 952 29.04 60.25 15.39
C HIS A 952 28.87 59.24 16.53
N GLU A 953 28.97 59.73 17.77
CA GLU A 953 28.52 59.01 18.95
C GLU A 953 27.00 59.16 19.08
N LYS A 954 26.29 58.05 19.27
CA LYS A 954 24.87 58.04 19.60
C LYS A 954 24.62 57.07 20.75
N GLU A 955 23.84 57.50 21.73
CA GLU A 955 23.32 56.61 22.78
C GLU A 955 21.88 56.21 22.43
N ASP A 956 21.59 54.93 22.54
CA ASP A 956 20.30 54.32 22.26
C ASP A 956 19.91 53.34 23.37
N LEU A 957 18.61 53.16 23.58
CA LEU A 957 18.06 52.09 24.39
C LEU A 957 18.10 50.75 23.64
N PHE A 958 18.19 49.64 24.37
CA PHE A 958 18.04 48.29 23.83
C PHE A 958 17.35 47.37 24.84
N SER A 959 16.44 46.51 24.35
CA SER A 959 15.78 45.43 25.10
C SER A 959 16.40 44.06 24.82
N HIS A 960 16.77 43.81 23.56
CA HIS A 960 17.38 42.56 23.09
C HIS A 960 18.76 42.82 22.45
N LEU A 961 19.67 41.86 22.58
CA LEU A 961 20.91 41.76 21.81
C LEU A 961 20.76 40.68 20.74
N HIS A 962 20.91 41.05 19.47
CA HIS A 962 20.72 40.14 18.34
C HIS A 962 22.05 39.50 17.94
N VAL A 963 22.16 38.18 18.02
CA VAL A 963 23.39 37.42 17.71
C VAL A 963 23.15 36.49 16.53
N ASN A 964 23.89 36.72 15.44
CA ASN A 964 23.78 35.94 14.21
C ASN A 964 24.45 34.55 14.31
N VAL A 965 23.69 33.48 14.05
CA VAL A 965 24.14 32.08 14.16
C VAL A 965 24.40 31.51 12.76
N ALA A 966 25.58 31.80 12.21
CA ALA A 966 25.94 31.42 10.83
C ALA A 966 26.76 30.13 10.71
N ASP A 967 27.80 29.99 11.54
CA ASP A 967 28.84 28.96 11.38
C ASP A 967 28.84 28.00 12.58
N GLU A 968 29.17 26.72 12.34
CA GLU A 968 29.34 25.72 13.40
C GLU A 968 30.61 25.98 14.25
N GLY A 969 30.58 25.63 15.53
CA GLY A 969 31.72 25.83 16.44
C GLY A 969 31.89 27.29 16.92
N PHE A 970 30.79 28.04 16.99
CA PHE A 970 30.72 29.36 17.60
C PHE A 970 30.18 29.28 19.04
N ASP A 971 30.73 30.11 19.92
CA ASP A 971 30.18 30.33 21.25
C ASP A 971 29.50 31.71 21.35
N LEU A 972 28.81 31.93 22.47
CA LEU A 972 28.06 33.15 22.73
C LEU A 972 28.97 34.40 22.76
N TYR A 973 30.24 34.28 23.17
CA TYR A 973 31.18 35.40 23.17
C TYR A 973 31.67 35.74 21.76
N ASP A 974 31.92 34.74 20.89
CA ASP A 974 32.20 35.00 19.47
C ASP A 974 31.04 35.77 18.81
N GLY A 975 29.81 35.37 19.10
CA GLY A 975 28.59 35.98 18.55
C GLY A 975 28.38 37.41 19.02
N LEU A 976 28.58 37.67 20.32
CA LEU A 976 28.53 39.03 20.88
C LEU A 976 29.70 39.89 20.38
N ALA A 977 30.91 39.34 20.24
CA ALA A 977 32.06 40.07 19.68
C ALA A 977 31.80 40.54 18.24
N ARG A 978 31.14 39.70 17.41
CA ARG A 978 30.65 40.10 16.07
C ARG A 978 29.61 41.23 16.13
N TYR A 979 28.71 41.25 17.13
CA TYR A 979 27.70 42.32 17.30
C TYR A 979 28.29 43.65 17.79
N PHE A 980 29.33 43.61 18.65
CA PHE A 980 29.93 44.82 19.23
C PHE A 980 31.05 45.46 18.37
N ASP A 981 31.54 44.79 17.30
CA ASP A 981 32.66 45.26 16.48
C ASP A 981 32.49 44.87 14.99
N ASP A 982 31.53 45.51 14.30
CA ASP A 982 31.05 45.16 12.95
C ASP A 982 31.53 46.17 11.86
N VAL A 983 31.36 45.81 10.58
CA VAL A 983 31.73 46.63 9.41
C VAL A 983 30.50 46.93 8.54
N VAL A 984 29.95 48.12 8.72
CA VAL A 984 28.71 48.60 8.09
C VAL A 984 29.03 49.45 6.86
N GLU A 985 28.28 49.26 5.77
CA GLU A 985 28.44 50.05 4.53
C GLU A 985 27.52 51.28 4.55
N VAL A 986 28.09 52.44 4.90
CA VAL A 986 27.36 53.70 5.06
C VAL A 986 27.71 54.64 3.90
N GLY A 987 26.75 54.83 2.98
CA GLY A 987 26.94 55.70 1.81
C GLY A 987 27.93 55.16 0.77
N GLY A 988 28.03 53.84 0.62
CA GLY A 988 28.99 53.20 -0.29
C GLY A 988 30.44 53.18 0.21
N GLN A 989 30.67 53.59 1.47
CA GLN A 989 31.94 53.42 2.17
C GLN A 989 31.78 52.43 3.31
N LYS A 990 32.70 51.46 3.42
CA LYS A 990 32.77 50.58 4.58
C LYS A 990 33.34 51.35 5.77
N LYS A 991 32.55 51.46 6.83
CA LYS A 991 32.94 52.07 8.12
C LYS A 991 32.81 51.02 9.20
N ARG A 992 33.63 51.14 10.25
CA ARG A 992 33.60 50.24 11.40
C ARG A 992 32.62 50.79 12.43
N MET A 993 31.68 49.96 12.86
CA MET A 993 30.74 50.30 13.94
C MET A 993 31.20 49.57 15.20
N GLU A 994 31.76 50.32 16.14
CA GLU A 994 32.04 49.83 17.49
C GLU A 994 30.86 50.19 18.40
N VAL A 995 30.36 49.21 19.15
CA VAL A 995 29.27 49.39 20.12
C VAL A 995 29.80 49.06 21.52
N SER A 996 29.40 49.84 22.51
CA SER A 996 29.70 49.59 23.94
C SER A 996 28.44 49.70 24.78
N ILE A 997 28.37 48.92 25.86
CA ILE A 997 27.28 49.01 26.84
C ILE A 997 27.61 50.11 27.85
N VAL A 998 26.65 51.00 28.12
CA VAL A 998 26.79 52.11 29.08
C VAL A 998 26.05 51.80 30.39
N ASP A 999 24.81 51.33 30.30
CA ASP A 999 24.01 50.88 31.45
C ASP A 999 23.35 49.54 31.11
N PRO A 1000 23.79 48.40 31.70
CA PRO A 1000 23.25 47.08 31.38
C PRO A 1000 21.95 46.79 32.16
N PRO A 1001 20.92 46.21 31.54
CA PRO A 1001 19.60 45.99 32.16
C PRO A 1001 19.65 44.88 33.22
N PRO A 1002 18.80 44.92 34.27
CA PRO A 1002 18.66 43.81 35.22
C PRO A 1002 18.33 42.46 34.56
N LEU A 1003 17.46 42.46 33.54
CA LEU A 1003 17.17 41.34 32.66
C LEU A 1003 17.87 41.55 31.30
N LEU A 1004 18.92 40.78 31.05
CA LEU A 1004 19.64 40.78 29.78
C LEU A 1004 19.05 39.70 28.85
N GLN A 1005 18.54 40.13 27.70
CA GLN A 1005 17.95 39.24 26.70
C GLN A 1005 18.86 39.14 25.47
N VAL A 1006 19.19 37.91 25.05
CA VAL A 1006 20.00 37.65 23.85
C VAL A 1006 19.21 36.75 22.90
N GLN A 1007 18.86 37.30 21.74
CA GLN A 1007 18.12 36.59 20.68
C GLN A 1007 19.10 35.99 19.67
N LEU A 1008 18.97 34.70 19.39
CA LEU A 1008 19.82 33.95 18.47
C LEU A 1008 19.18 33.95 17.08
N GLN A 1009 19.64 34.87 16.23
CA GLN A 1009 19.18 35.03 14.85
C GLN A 1009 19.71 33.87 13.99
N ARG A 1010 18.89 32.82 13.90
CA ARG A 1010 19.14 31.59 13.14
C ARG A 1010 18.59 31.62 11.72
N VAL A 1011 17.65 32.52 11.40
CA VAL A 1011 17.05 32.61 10.07
C VAL A 1011 17.98 33.38 9.13
N GLN A 1012 18.37 32.76 8.03
CA GLN A 1012 19.32 33.34 7.05
C GLN A 1012 18.83 33.15 5.62
N PHE A 1013 19.18 34.09 4.74
CA PHE A 1013 18.80 34.05 3.33
C PHE A 1013 19.93 33.45 2.48
N ASN A 1014 19.71 32.26 1.93
CA ASN A 1014 20.66 31.67 0.98
C ASN A 1014 20.48 32.35 -0.38
N ARG A 1015 21.52 33.08 -0.82
CA ARG A 1015 21.53 33.83 -2.09
C ARG A 1015 21.53 32.96 -3.34
N GLU A 1016 21.93 31.69 -3.26
CA GLU A 1016 21.95 30.78 -4.40
C GLU A 1016 20.59 30.10 -4.63
N THR A 1017 19.86 29.75 -3.55
CA THR A 1017 18.51 29.16 -3.64
C THR A 1017 17.37 30.18 -3.59
N GLN A 1018 17.66 31.44 -3.23
CA GLN A 1018 16.71 32.50 -2.92
C GLN A 1018 15.68 32.16 -1.82
N GLN A 1019 16.06 31.27 -0.89
CA GLN A 1019 15.19 30.83 0.21
C GLN A 1019 15.77 31.18 1.58
N ALA A 1020 14.89 31.46 2.52
CA ALA A 1020 15.23 31.57 3.94
C ALA A 1020 15.36 30.17 4.57
N TYR A 1021 16.42 29.93 5.33
CA TYR A 1021 16.65 28.68 6.06
C TYR A 1021 16.98 28.96 7.53
N LYS A 1022 16.68 28.00 8.41
CA LYS A 1022 17.00 28.07 9.84
C LYS A 1022 18.31 27.33 10.11
N SER A 1023 19.34 28.06 10.55
CA SER A 1023 20.61 27.51 11.00
C SER A 1023 20.42 26.69 12.28
N GLN A 1024 20.71 25.39 12.18
CA GLN A 1024 20.65 24.44 13.30
C GLN A 1024 22.03 24.27 13.98
N ALA A 1025 23.00 25.13 13.68
CA ALA A 1025 24.33 25.10 14.30
C ALA A 1025 24.22 25.26 15.82
N TYR A 1026 24.91 24.40 16.58
CA TYR A 1026 25.00 24.54 18.02
C TYR A 1026 25.80 25.79 18.39
N VAL A 1027 25.30 26.55 19.36
CA VAL A 1027 25.95 27.74 19.93
C VAL A 1027 26.23 27.43 21.38
N LYS A 1028 27.51 27.37 21.76
CA LYS A 1028 27.88 27.11 23.15
C LYS A 1028 27.69 28.37 24.00
N PHE A 1029 26.82 28.28 25.01
CA PHE A 1029 26.67 29.28 26.07
C PHE A 1029 27.03 28.64 27.43
N GLY A 1030 27.08 29.47 28.47
CA GLY A 1030 27.36 29.03 29.83
C GLY A 1030 26.34 29.58 30.82
N GLU A 1031 26.34 29.03 32.03
CA GLU A 1031 25.48 29.47 33.13
C GLU A 1031 25.70 30.94 33.52
N THR A 1032 26.95 31.39 33.50
CA THR A 1032 27.32 32.78 33.83
C THR A 1032 28.02 33.44 32.64
N ILE A 1033 27.57 34.64 32.28
CA ILE A 1033 28.22 35.51 31.28
C ILE A 1033 28.75 36.78 31.96
N TYR A 1034 29.93 37.24 31.54
CA TYR A 1034 30.58 38.44 32.06
C TYR A 1034 30.59 39.51 30.97
N LEU A 1035 29.77 40.56 31.14
CA LEU A 1035 29.67 41.66 30.18
C LEU A 1035 30.81 42.67 30.27
N ASP A 1036 31.70 42.53 31.26
CA ASP A 1036 32.85 43.40 31.53
C ASP A 1036 33.68 43.72 30.28
N ARG A 1037 33.84 42.76 29.36
CA ARG A 1037 34.58 42.91 28.09
C ARG A 1037 33.89 43.78 27.02
N PHE A 1038 32.60 44.11 27.22
CA PHE A 1038 31.75 44.89 26.31
C PHE A 1038 31.26 46.22 26.89
N LEU A 1039 31.56 46.52 28.16
CA LEU A 1039 31.27 47.81 28.78
C LEU A 1039 32.11 48.94 28.15
N ASP A 1040 31.59 50.17 28.16
CA ASP A 1040 32.36 51.36 27.77
C ASP A 1040 33.52 51.66 28.73
N SER A 1041 33.38 51.25 29.99
CA SER A 1041 34.39 51.35 31.06
C SER A 1041 35.44 50.23 31.05
N ALA A 1042 35.45 49.35 30.04
CA ALA A 1042 36.38 48.23 29.96
C ALA A 1042 37.84 48.68 29.78
N ASN A 1043 38.80 47.91 30.32
CA ASN A 1043 40.23 48.22 30.21
C ASN A 1043 40.67 48.27 28.72
N PRO A 1044 41.19 49.41 28.22
CA PRO A 1044 41.50 49.59 26.80
C PRO A 1044 42.69 48.74 26.33
N GLU A 1045 43.64 48.41 27.19
CA GLU A 1045 44.79 47.55 26.85
C GLU A 1045 44.33 46.09 26.69
N LYS A 1046 43.49 45.59 27.61
CA LYS A 1046 42.84 44.27 27.48
C LYS A 1046 41.98 44.20 26.21
N LYS A 1047 41.20 45.25 25.92
CA LYS A 1047 40.36 45.37 24.71
C LYS A 1047 41.21 45.34 23.43
N ALA A 1048 42.28 46.13 23.36
CA ALA A 1048 43.18 46.16 22.22
C ALA A 1048 43.90 44.80 21.99
N ARG A 1049 44.41 44.16 23.06
CA ARG A 1049 45.04 42.84 22.98
C ARG A 1049 44.06 41.78 22.45
N SER A 1050 42.84 41.76 22.99
CA SER A 1050 41.81 40.80 22.57
C SER A 1050 41.41 41.00 21.11
N LYS A 1051 41.27 42.25 20.66
CA LYS A 1051 40.95 42.62 19.27
C LYS A 1051 41.94 42.01 18.27
N THR A 1052 43.24 42.03 18.57
CA THR A 1052 44.27 41.35 17.76
C THR A 1052 44.04 39.84 17.71
N ILE A 1053 43.82 39.20 18.87
CA ILE A 1053 43.63 37.74 18.94
C ILE A 1053 42.36 37.30 18.19
N TYR A 1054 41.26 38.07 18.28
CA TYR A 1054 40.04 37.84 17.49
C TYR A 1054 40.28 37.93 15.97
N THR A 1055 41.15 38.83 15.49
CA THR A 1055 41.48 38.88 14.06
C THR A 1055 42.27 37.66 13.58
N GLU A 1056 43.21 37.14 14.39
CA GLU A 1056 43.89 35.88 14.07
C GLU A 1056 42.97 34.66 14.13
N LEU A 1057 42.05 34.63 15.11
CA LEU A 1057 41.05 33.57 15.28
C LEU A 1057 40.10 33.50 14.09
N THR A 1058 39.65 34.66 13.61
CA THR A 1058 38.79 34.77 12.41
C THR A 1058 39.55 34.30 11.16
N ALA A 1059 40.78 34.79 10.94
CA ALA A 1059 41.58 34.38 9.80
C ALA A 1059 41.92 32.87 9.78
N ALA A 1060 41.94 32.20 10.94
CA ALA A 1060 42.06 30.74 11.04
C ALA A 1060 40.76 30.02 10.69
N ARG A 1061 39.61 30.47 11.21
CA ARG A 1061 38.29 29.98 10.82
C ARG A 1061 38.05 30.07 9.31
N ASP A 1062 38.41 31.20 8.71
CA ASP A 1062 38.29 31.43 7.27
C ASP A 1062 39.15 30.45 6.43
N ARG A 1063 40.20 29.84 6.98
CA ARG A 1063 40.96 28.76 6.32
C ARG A 1063 40.23 27.42 6.44
N VAL A 1064 39.82 27.05 7.66
CA VAL A 1064 39.08 25.79 7.92
C VAL A 1064 37.79 25.73 7.11
N GLN A 1065 37.00 26.81 7.08
CA GLN A 1065 35.74 26.87 6.34
C GLN A 1065 35.95 26.73 4.82
N ARG A 1066 37.00 27.34 4.25
CA ARG A 1066 37.35 27.16 2.83
C ARG A 1066 37.71 25.72 2.49
N LEU A 1067 38.37 24.99 3.38
CA LEU A 1067 38.78 23.60 3.18
C LEU A 1067 37.63 22.58 3.38
N THR A 1068 36.61 22.93 4.17
CA THR A 1068 35.52 22.01 4.57
C THR A 1068 34.16 22.31 3.94
N GLN A 1069 33.82 23.58 3.69
CA GLN A 1069 32.48 24.04 3.28
C GLN A 1069 32.47 24.95 2.03
N GLY A 1070 33.62 25.16 1.38
CA GLY A 1070 33.71 25.91 0.13
C GLY A 1070 33.04 25.22 -1.07
N LYS A 1071 32.87 25.95 -2.18
CA LYS A 1071 32.16 25.51 -3.42
C LYS A 1071 32.65 24.18 -4.05
N HIS A 1072 33.85 23.74 -3.72
CA HIS A 1072 34.46 22.49 -4.21
C HIS A 1072 34.94 21.57 -3.07
N ALA A 1073 34.48 21.82 -1.85
CA ALA A 1073 34.81 21.08 -0.64
C ALA A 1073 33.67 20.09 -0.28
N PRO A 1074 33.90 19.13 0.65
CA PRO A 1074 35.09 18.96 1.49
C PRO A 1074 36.21 18.25 0.72
N PHE A 1075 37.37 18.91 0.60
CA PHE A 1075 38.43 18.46 -0.30
C PHE A 1075 39.02 17.10 0.12
N ALA A 1076 39.32 16.90 1.40
CA ALA A 1076 39.86 15.63 1.90
C ALA A 1076 38.95 14.43 1.55
N SER A 1077 37.65 14.52 1.85
CA SER A 1077 36.69 13.47 1.46
C SER A 1077 36.51 13.32 -0.05
N ALA A 1078 36.70 14.39 -0.83
CA ALA A 1078 36.65 14.29 -2.29
C ALA A 1078 37.86 13.51 -2.84
N PHE A 1079 39.06 13.72 -2.28
CA PHE A 1079 40.24 12.90 -2.60
C PHE A 1079 40.05 11.45 -2.16
N ALA A 1080 39.65 11.20 -0.91
CA ALA A 1080 39.39 9.86 -0.37
C ALA A 1080 38.41 9.06 -1.25
N ASN A 1081 37.25 9.65 -1.57
CA ASN A 1081 36.23 9.03 -2.42
C ASN A 1081 36.71 8.80 -3.86
N THR A 1082 37.60 9.66 -4.37
CA THR A 1082 38.18 9.51 -5.72
C THR A 1082 39.19 8.36 -5.76
N VAL A 1083 40.04 8.23 -4.73
CA VAL A 1083 40.98 7.09 -4.57
C VAL A 1083 40.21 5.78 -4.40
N ASP A 1084 39.14 5.77 -3.59
CA ASP A 1084 38.30 4.59 -3.38
C ASP A 1084 37.56 4.16 -4.66
N TYR A 1085 37.03 5.12 -5.44
CA TYR A 1085 36.40 4.84 -6.73
C TYR A 1085 37.40 4.31 -7.77
N LEU A 1086 38.56 4.97 -7.93
CA LEU A 1086 39.56 4.58 -8.92
C LEU A 1086 40.18 3.21 -8.62
N SER A 1087 40.40 2.88 -7.34
CA SER A 1087 40.96 1.58 -6.93
C SER A 1087 39.98 0.40 -7.04
N LYS A 1088 38.68 0.65 -7.12
CA LYS A 1088 37.62 -0.38 -7.20
C LYS A 1088 36.98 -0.53 -8.59
N GLN A 1089 37.24 0.39 -9.52
CA GLN A 1089 36.60 0.38 -10.84
C GLN A 1089 37.18 -0.73 -11.74
N THR A 1090 36.33 -1.69 -12.14
CA THR A 1090 36.70 -2.82 -13.02
C THR A 1090 36.00 -2.81 -14.39
N ALA A 1091 35.06 -1.88 -14.63
CA ALA A 1091 34.27 -1.85 -15.87
C ALA A 1091 35.01 -1.27 -17.09
N ILE A 1092 36.12 -0.56 -16.87
CA ILE A 1092 36.97 0.02 -17.93
C ILE A 1092 38.41 -0.37 -17.63
N ASN A 1093 39.08 -0.98 -18.62
CA ASN A 1093 40.46 -1.42 -18.51
C ASN A 1093 41.42 -0.24 -18.76
N LEU A 1094 41.50 0.66 -17.78
CA LEU A 1094 42.43 1.80 -17.77
C LEU A 1094 43.87 1.29 -17.50
N PRO A 1095 44.91 1.98 -18.01
CA PRO A 1095 46.28 1.72 -17.56
C PRO A 1095 46.38 1.97 -16.04
N PRO A 1096 47.07 1.11 -15.27
CA PRO A 1096 47.30 1.36 -13.85
C PRO A 1096 48.27 2.53 -13.68
N ASP A 1097 47.72 3.71 -13.39
CA ASP A 1097 48.46 4.90 -13.00
C ASP A 1097 48.53 4.96 -11.46
N ASP A 1098 49.35 4.07 -10.89
CA ASP A 1098 49.57 3.99 -9.44
C ASP A 1098 50.20 5.29 -8.90
N GLU A 1099 50.89 6.06 -9.75
CA GLU A 1099 51.50 7.36 -9.41
C GLU A 1099 50.42 8.42 -9.13
N LEU A 1100 49.32 8.43 -9.90
CA LEU A 1100 48.16 9.27 -9.63
C LEU A 1100 47.48 8.93 -8.29
N LEU A 1101 47.31 7.64 -7.97
CA LEU A 1101 46.70 7.21 -6.70
C LEU A 1101 47.55 7.65 -5.49
N VAL A 1102 48.88 7.52 -5.58
CA VAL A 1102 49.81 8.01 -4.56
C VAL A 1102 49.76 9.53 -4.43
N SER A 1103 49.68 10.26 -5.55
CA SER A 1103 49.56 11.73 -5.55
C SER A 1103 48.29 12.21 -4.84
N LEU A 1104 47.12 11.65 -5.19
CA LEU A 1104 45.85 12.02 -4.56
C LEU A 1104 45.85 11.73 -3.05
N SER A 1105 46.39 10.58 -2.63
CA SER A 1105 46.52 10.21 -1.21
C SER A 1105 47.47 11.15 -0.44
N SER A 1106 48.47 11.73 -1.12
CA SER A 1106 49.41 12.67 -0.50
C SER A 1106 48.83 14.07 -0.32
N GLU A 1107 47.98 14.53 -1.25
CA GLU A 1107 47.24 15.80 -1.13
C GLU A 1107 46.15 15.71 -0.05
N GLU A 1108 45.46 14.57 0.05
CA GLU A 1108 44.54 14.26 1.15
C GLU A 1108 45.23 14.41 2.51
N SER A 1109 46.36 13.72 2.69
CA SER A 1109 47.17 13.76 3.92
C SER A 1109 47.64 15.18 4.29
N LEU A 1110 48.00 15.99 3.30
CA LEU A 1110 48.44 17.37 3.50
C LEU A 1110 47.29 18.30 3.94
N ILE A 1111 46.09 18.08 3.41
CA ILE A 1111 44.89 18.84 3.79
C ILE A 1111 44.42 18.47 5.20
N GLU A 1112 44.50 17.20 5.59
CA GLU A 1112 44.19 16.76 6.96
C GLU A 1112 45.14 17.39 8.00
N GLU A 1113 46.45 17.39 7.74
CA GLU A 1113 47.45 17.98 8.63
C GLU A 1113 47.30 19.51 8.77
N GLN A 1114 46.94 20.20 7.68
CA GLN A 1114 46.61 21.62 7.72
C GLN A 1114 45.34 21.89 8.54
N LEU A 1115 44.29 21.07 8.38
CA LEU A 1115 43.06 21.16 9.16
C LEU A 1115 43.29 20.90 10.65
N ARG A 1116 44.14 19.92 10.99
CA ARG A 1116 44.56 19.66 12.38
C ARG A 1116 45.26 20.89 12.98
N THR A 1117 46.25 21.43 12.26
CA THR A 1117 47.06 22.57 12.71
C THR A 1117 46.24 23.85 12.91
N ASP A 1118 45.33 24.19 12.00
CA ASP A 1118 44.48 25.38 12.16
C ASP A 1118 43.45 25.22 13.30
N ARG A 1119 42.91 24.02 13.53
CA ARG A 1119 42.03 23.72 14.67
C ARG A 1119 42.76 23.88 16.01
N GLU A 1120 43.98 23.37 16.12
CA GLU A 1120 44.83 23.53 17.32
C GLU A 1120 45.18 25.00 17.59
N LYS A 1121 45.47 25.77 16.53
CA LYS A 1121 45.67 27.22 16.67
C LYS A 1121 44.39 27.93 17.14
N MET A 1122 43.22 27.59 16.60
CA MET A 1122 41.93 28.18 17.03
C MET A 1122 41.65 27.94 18.52
N ALA A 1123 41.85 26.72 19.02
CA ALA A 1123 41.68 26.39 20.44
C ALA A 1123 42.63 27.21 21.33
N THR A 1124 43.90 27.32 20.93
CA THR A 1124 44.93 28.09 21.64
C THR A 1124 44.59 29.58 21.71
N LEU A 1125 44.12 30.18 20.61
CA LEU A 1125 43.74 31.59 20.56
C LEU A 1125 42.50 31.89 21.42
N LYS A 1126 41.50 31.00 21.44
CA LYS A 1126 40.34 31.14 22.32
C LYS A 1126 40.74 31.14 23.80
N GLN A 1127 41.61 30.21 24.22
CA GLN A 1127 42.09 30.19 25.60
C GLN A 1127 42.79 31.50 26.00
N GLN A 1128 43.61 32.08 25.12
CA GLN A 1128 44.28 33.36 25.38
C GLN A 1128 43.33 34.56 25.53
N ILE A 1129 42.15 34.52 24.91
CA ILE A 1129 41.10 35.54 25.10
C ILE A 1129 40.50 35.41 26.51
N GLU A 1130 40.10 34.20 26.92
CA GLU A 1130 39.50 33.98 28.23
C GLU A 1130 40.49 34.26 29.37
N ASP A 1131 41.75 33.80 29.25
CA ASP A 1131 42.81 34.12 30.21
C ASP A 1131 43.15 35.64 30.28
N THR A 1132 42.73 36.46 29.31
CA THR A 1132 42.89 37.93 29.36
C THR A 1132 41.77 38.62 30.16
N TRP A 1133 40.57 38.04 30.22
CA TRP A 1133 39.38 38.63 30.87
C TRP A 1133 39.00 37.99 32.21
N LYS A 1134 39.58 36.84 32.54
CA LYS A 1134 39.30 36.02 33.74
C LYS A 1134 39.15 36.75 35.07
N ASP A 1135 39.86 37.86 35.27
CA ASP A 1135 39.85 38.63 36.52
C ASP A 1135 38.69 39.65 36.59
N GLU A 1136 38.07 40.02 35.46
CA GLU A 1136 37.02 41.04 35.39
C GLU A 1136 35.64 40.38 35.57
N THR A 1137 34.97 40.67 36.69
CA THR A 1137 33.74 39.96 37.11
C THR A 1137 32.63 40.88 37.64
N SER A 1138 32.73 42.20 37.37
CA SER A 1138 31.84 43.24 37.91
C SER A 1138 30.46 43.29 37.25
N ALA A 1139 30.32 42.79 36.02
CA ALA A 1139 29.08 42.67 35.28
C ALA A 1139 28.76 41.19 34.97
N ALA A 1140 28.71 40.38 36.04
CA ALA A 1140 28.27 38.99 36.01
C ALA A 1140 26.74 38.88 35.86
N TYR A 1141 26.30 38.01 34.95
CA TYR A 1141 24.91 37.71 34.62
C TYR A 1141 24.68 36.20 34.63
N GLU A 1142 23.61 35.73 35.27
CA GLU A 1142 23.31 34.31 35.47
C GLU A 1142 22.09 33.92 34.63
N LEU A 1143 22.19 32.80 33.91
CA LEU A 1143 21.14 32.27 33.05
C LEU A 1143 19.94 31.86 33.92
N THR A 1144 18.75 32.32 33.54
CA THR A 1144 17.50 32.09 34.29
C THR A 1144 16.37 31.54 33.43
N SER A 1145 16.33 31.83 32.13
CA SER A 1145 15.36 31.22 31.21
C SER A 1145 15.93 31.03 29.81
N VAL A 1146 15.52 29.95 29.14
CA VAL A 1146 16.00 29.54 27.81
C VAL A 1146 14.80 29.14 26.97
N PHE A 1147 14.46 29.95 25.96
CA PHE A 1147 13.41 29.64 24.98
C PHE A 1147 13.99 28.76 23.88
N ILE A 1148 13.36 27.61 23.64
CA ILE A 1148 13.71 26.65 22.59
C ILE A 1148 12.67 26.73 21.47
N HIS A 1149 13.13 26.78 20.21
CA HIS A 1149 12.27 26.60 19.05
C HIS A 1149 12.62 25.27 18.35
N ARG A 1150 11.73 24.28 18.47
CA ARG A 1150 11.81 22.96 17.82
C ARG A 1150 11.11 22.98 16.45
N GLY A 1151 11.91 23.11 15.40
CA GLY A 1151 11.42 23.15 14.01
C GLY A 1151 12.54 23.27 12.99
N SER A 1152 12.33 22.67 11.81
CA SER A 1152 13.26 22.78 10.67
C SER A 1152 13.03 24.05 9.84
N SER A 1153 11.79 24.55 9.78
CA SER A 1153 11.41 25.78 9.10
C SER A 1153 11.64 27.02 9.98
N PRO A 1154 11.90 28.20 9.39
CA PRO A 1154 11.67 29.49 10.04
C PRO A 1154 10.19 29.75 10.39
N SER A 1155 9.25 29.20 9.62
CA SER A 1155 7.82 29.57 9.61
C SER A 1155 6.88 28.59 10.32
N TRP A 1156 7.42 27.52 10.90
CA TRP A 1156 6.65 26.46 11.56
C TRP A 1156 7.55 25.67 12.51
N GLY A 1157 7.13 25.60 13.77
CA GLY A 1157 7.72 24.75 14.79
C GLY A 1157 7.12 24.99 16.17
N HIS A 1158 7.50 24.13 17.11
CA HIS A 1158 7.00 24.17 18.50
C HIS A 1158 7.92 25.02 19.38
N TYR A 1159 7.33 25.78 20.30
CA TYR A 1159 8.03 26.64 21.24
C TYR A 1159 7.78 26.16 22.67
N PHE A 1160 8.85 26.03 23.45
CA PHE A 1160 8.81 25.72 24.87
C PHE A 1160 9.98 26.44 25.55
N PHE A 1161 9.98 26.56 26.88
CA PHE A 1161 11.11 27.18 27.58
C PHE A 1161 11.51 26.45 28.86
N TYR A 1162 12.80 26.54 29.18
CA TYR A 1162 13.32 26.18 30.49
C TYR A 1162 13.35 27.42 31.38
N SER A 1163 13.01 27.28 32.66
CA SER A 1163 13.23 28.31 33.69
C SER A 1163 13.93 27.70 34.91
N ARG A 1164 14.82 28.46 35.54
CA ARG A 1164 15.65 28.01 36.66
C ARG A 1164 14.87 28.06 37.98
N ASN A 1165 15.00 27.03 38.83
CA ASN A 1165 14.31 26.98 40.14
C ASN A 1165 14.98 27.92 41.16
N LEU A 1166 14.71 29.22 41.04
CA LEU A 1166 15.18 30.29 41.92
C LEU A 1166 14.05 30.76 42.86
N PRO A 1167 14.34 31.10 44.13
CA PRO A 1167 15.68 31.15 44.74
C PRO A 1167 16.17 29.82 45.31
N ASP A 1168 15.29 28.85 45.59
CA ASP A 1168 15.56 27.79 46.57
C ASP A 1168 16.46 26.64 46.07
N ARG A 1169 16.45 26.29 44.78
CA ARG A 1169 17.18 25.12 44.26
C ARG A 1169 17.86 25.42 42.91
N PRO A 1170 18.90 26.27 42.88
CA PRO A 1170 19.47 26.82 41.64
C PRO A 1170 20.10 25.81 40.67
N ASP A 1171 20.28 24.53 40.99
CA ASP A 1171 20.72 23.51 40.01
C ASP A 1171 19.54 22.69 39.41
N GLU A 1172 18.32 22.85 39.94
CA GLU A 1172 17.09 22.35 39.32
C GLU A 1172 16.53 23.36 38.30
N TRP A 1173 15.93 22.85 37.23
CA TRP A 1173 15.25 23.63 36.21
C TRP A 1173 13.87 23.04 35.94
N PHE A 1174 12.92 23.88 35.52
CA PHE A 1174 11.59 23.46 35.06
C PHE A 1174 11.47 23.66 33.55
N LYS A 1175 11.01 22.62 32.86
CA LYS A 1175 10.69 22.60 31.44
C LYS A 1175 9.20 22.83 31.26
N TYR A 1176 8.83 24.00 30.76
CA TYR A 1176 7.45 24.39 30.50
C TYR A 1176 7.13 24.13 29.03
N ASN A 1177 6.29 23.13 28.78
CA ASN A 1177 5.96 22.59 27.47
C ASN A 1177 4.43 22.57 27.27
N ASP A 1178 3.87 23.76 27.03
CA ASP A 1178 2.42 24.03 27.11
C ASP A 1178 1.82 23.48 28.43
N SER A 1179 0.98 22.45 28.35
CA SER A 1179 0.26 21.88 29.49
C SER A 1179 1.10 20.96 30.37
N ASP A 1180 2.28 20.53 29.89
CA ASP A 1180 3.21 19.68 30.62
C ASP A 1180 4.34 20.52 31.25
N VAL A 1181 4.65 20.24 32.52
CA VAL A 1181 5.69 20.93 33.28
C VAL A 1181 6.49 19.92 34.09
N SER A 1182 7.74 19.72 33.70
CA SER A 1182 8.62 18.70 34.27
C SER A 1182 9.89 19.32 34.86
N ALA A 1183 10.41 18.71 35.94
CA ALA A 1183 11.71 19.06 36.49
C ALA A 1183 12.83 18.39 35.67
N VAL A 1184 13.82 19.16 35.26
CA VAL A 1184 14.96 18.73 34.43
C VAL A 1184 16.29 19.18 35.05
N SER A 1185 17.37 18.50 34.68
CA SER A 1185 18.71 18.88 35.14
C SER A 1185 19.30 20.02 34.32
N LYS A 1186 20.20 20.76 34.96
CA LYS A 1186 21.11 21.72 34.33
C LYS A 1186 21.84 21.16 33.10
N ASP A 1187 22.15 19.87 33.08
CA ASP A 1187 22.85 19.20 31.98
C ASP A 1187 21.97 19.03 30.73
N GLU A 1188 20.65 18.94 30.85
CA GLU A 1188 19.73 18.97 29.70
C GLU A 1188 19.68 20.37 29.07
N VAL A 1189 19.64 21.42 29.90
CA VAL A 1189 19.56 22.82 29.47
C VAL A 1189 20.86 23.31 28.79
N LEU A 1190 22.01 22.71 29.16
CA LEU A 1190 23.34 23.02 28.61
C LEU A 1190 23.88 21.93 27.67
N ALA A 1191 23.03 21.00 27.23
CA ALA A 1191 23.41 19.92 26.32
C ALA A 1191 23.87 20.43 24.94
N ASP A 1192 24.74 19.66 24.28
CA ASP A 1192 25.10 19.91 22.88
C ASP A 1192 23.93 19.54 21.97
N THR A 1193 23.30 20.54 21.35
CA THR A 1193 22.13 20.36 20.47
C THR A 1193 22.50 20.09 19.01
N THR A 1194 23.77 19.79 18.68
CA THR A 1194 24.21 19.51 17.31
C THR A 1194 23.39 18.37 16.68
N GLY A 1195 22.76 18.65 15.54
CA GLY A 1195 21.88 17.71 14.83
C GLY A 1195 20.43 17.69 15.32
N SER A 1196 20.09 18.37 16.42
CA SER A 1196 18.71 18.54 16.88
C SER A 1196 17.96 19.60 16.06
N THR A 1197 16.65 19.43 15.93
CA THR A 1197 15.74 20.49 15.45
C THR A 1197 15.26 21.41 16.57
N ALA A 1198 15.43 21.01 17.82
CA ALA A 1198 15.17 21.79 19.03
C ALA A 1198 16.43 22.60 19.38
N ASN A 1199 16.41 23.90 19.06
CA ASN A 1199 17.55 24.79 19.25
C ASN A 1199 17.14 26.06 20.02
N PRO A 1200 18.02 26.60 20.90
CA PRO A 1200 17.76 27.85 21.60
C PRO A 1200 17.50 29.02 20.64
N TYR A 1201 16.47 29.81 20.96
CA TYR A 1201 16.02 30.99 20.23
C TYR A 1201 16.28 32.28 21.00
N MET A 1202 16.00 32.30 22.31
CA MET A 1202 16.28 33.43 23.19
C MET A 1202 16.82 32.96 24.53
N LEU A 1203 17.89 33.60 24.99
CA LEU A 1203 18.52 33.38 26.30
C LEU A 1203 18.25 34.59 27.19
N VAL A 1204 17.77 34.35 28.42
CA VAL A 1204 17.53 35.38 29.43
C VAL A 1204 18.48 35.18 30.60
N PHE A 1205 19.23 36.23 30.93
CA PHE A 1205 20.13 36.27 32.08
C PHE A 1205 19.71 37.38 33.05
N VAL A 1206 19.80 37.12 34.36
CA VAL A 1206 19.61 38.12 35.43
C VAL A 1206 20.96 38.62 35.90
N ARG A 1207 21.08 39.91 36.21
CA ARG A 1207 22.28 40.47 36.84
C ARG A 1207 22.51 39.82 38.22
N LYS A 1208 23.68 39.20 38.42
CA LYS A 1208 24.00 38.44 39.64
C LYS A 1208 23.81 39.32 40.89
N GLY A 1209 22.99 38.84 41.84
CA GLY A 1209 22.66 39.54 43.08
C GLY A 1209 21.45 40.48 43.02
N VAL A 1210 20.65 40.46 41.94
CA VAL A 1210 19.36 41.17 41.88
C VAL A 1210 18.21 40.14 41.88
N ASP A 1211 17.35 40.22 42.91
CA ASP A 1211 16.24 39.29 43.18
C ASP A 1211 15.01 39.60 42.28
N VAL A 1212 15.13 39.31 40.98
CA VAL A 1212 14.12 39.63 39.95
C VAL A 1212 13.24 38.43 39.56
N ILE A 1213 13.79 37.22 39.59
CA ILE A 1213 13.15 35.97 39.15
C ILE A 1213 12.86 35.09 40.36
N ASP A 1214 11.63 34.61 40.43
CA ASP A 1214 11.04 33.93 41.58
C ASP A 1214 10.06 32.85 41.11
N THR A 1215 10.34 31.60 41.46
CA THR A 1215 9.67 30.41 40.93
C THR A 1215 8.47 30.06 41.81
N VAL A 1216 7.26 30.32 41.31
CA VAL A 1216 6.05 30.28 42.15
C VAL A 1216 5.63 28.84 42.44
N HIS A 1217 5.84 28.42 43.69
CA HIS A 1217 5.21 27.23 44.26
C HIS A 1217 3.73 27.49 44.59
N ARG A 1218 2.91 26.44 44.59
CA ARG A 1218 1.45 26.57 44.70
C ARG A 1218 1.03 26.95 46.13
N PHE A 1219 0.28 28.04 46.28
CA PHE A 1219 -0.24 28.45 47.60
C PHE A 1219 -1.29 27.44 48.09
N ASN A 1220 -1.16 26.96 49.34
CA ASN A 1220 -2.16 26.07 49.94
C ASN A 1220 -3.24 26.89 50.69
N PRO A 1221 -4.51 26.93 50.23
CA PRO A 1221 -5.57 27.68 50.92
C PRO A 1221 -5.81 27.22 52.36
N ASP A 1222 -5.47 25.97 52.73
CA ASP A 1222 -5.59 25.51 54.12
C ASP A 1222 -4.67 26.30 55.09
N THR A 1223 -3.52 26.79 54.62
CA THR A 1223 -2.59 27.58 55.46
C THR A 1223 -3.06 29.00 55.77
N LEU A 1224 -4.18 29.47 55.22
CA LEU A 1224 -4.81 30.73 55.62
C LEU A 1224 -5.70 30.60 56.88
N GLN A 1225 -5.98 29.39 57.37
CA GLN A 1225 -6.90 29.19 58.51
C GLN A 1225 -6.23 29.29 59.89
N GLU A 1226 -4.93 29.61 59.97
CA GLU A 1226 -4.18 29.71 61.24
C GLU A 1226 -3.67 31.13 61.61
N GLU A 1227 -3.95 32.17 60.80
CA GLU A 1227 -3.56 33.57 61.09
C GLU A 1227 -4.70 34.63 60.97
N GLU A 1228 -5.93 34.31 61.39
CA GLU A 1228 -7.00 35.29 61.77
C GLU A 1228 -7.40 35.18 63.26
#